data_AF-C1N117-F1
#
_entry.id   AF-C1N117-F1
#
_cell.length_a   1.000
_cell.length_b   1.000
_cell.length_c   1.000
_cell.angle_alpha   90.00
_cell.angle_beta   90.00
_cell.angle_gamma   90.00
#
_symmetry.space_group_name_H-M   'P 1'
#
loop_
_entity.id
_entity.type
_entity.pdbx_description
1 polymer ?
#
loop_
_entity_poly.entity_id
_entity_poly.type
_entity_poly.pdbx_seq_one_letter_code
_entity_poly.pdbx_strand_id
1 'polypeptide(L)'
;MVLGDDIAFIVARLKEPPFGGARYASLTGPSLSELGPDATRELCFDAFAAIVPAWGDDARDARGHHGGEDPLLDFLRHAKYAPPPSTDALTMRAGFAAGEHDVVFPALRFVLSDLDRCAKRAYVGHFLADVPVPPEFTRDDDVQELIHQRHELQRQFVEIHKAVDAARATGKDPVKLKQRATQLEREKEAIASRVAVVKGKIASRVDDRSRVAALTRHATSLRAAREEEMELARALREQYEKKDASDAKYQRAAVRLREHRASTASGNPNALIAALSDEVENARALAREKLPEALEKKRARSVAVKEVLASDARADSDLRRATEDVNALQAETRELEESVAVLTKARDADAALRQQAQVAKSVAAKRDATRAKRDKLRARRDRLTSEYETGAVRTEGGDNTGGRTRGAGGGGLDEEMRQKFETVKAKLARYKQLKRELDEVAAEATTLASTEEILRERLSLVSGDVAEEERRAGVTGFAAASETLEEVSRAKASVDERKGEALEEISAFIQEINKKVNERKGKLAPQIKRLREARASHAELEARHAEKKAAYDATAATHRSTYDALEREVNRMKSRMKSDEGRFRLADVEAALVDAHVRRITNGRDAASVKATYVARVEAAEAEAKRLKQRQKEVKDAADGGVDAMEMMKDLHRLMTIKLSAARRLMGETRGSESVTNTGANVLSM
;
A
#
# COMPACT_ATOMS: atom_id res chain seq x y z
N MET A 1 -18.00 40.23 42.85
CA MET A 1 -18.48 38.89 42.44
C MET A 1 -17.41 38.02 41.75
N VAL A 2 -16.16 38.49 41.60
CA VAL A 2 -15.08 37.78 40.86
C VAL A 2 -14.23 36.85 41.76
N LEU A 3 -14.14 37.14 43.06
CA LEU A 3 -13.32 36.37 44.02
C LEU A 3 -13.76 34.90 44.19
N GLY A 4 -15.04 34.55 44.00
CA GLY A 4 -15.55 33.20 44.24
C GLY A 4 -15.02 32.14 43.27
N ASP A 5 -14.97 32.45 41.98
CA ASP A 5 -14.44 31.55 40.94
C ASP A 5 -12.92 31.40 41.04
N ASP A 6 -12.22 32.48 41.39
CA ASP A 6 -10.76 32.45 41.56
C ASP A 6 -10.35 31.64 42.80
N ILE A 7 -11.07 31.75 43.91
CA ILE A 7 -10.88 30.93 45.11
C ILE A 7 -11.13 29.45 44.79
N ALA A 8 -12.20 29.13 44.06
CA ALA A 8 -12.50 27.76 43.65
C ALA A 8 -11.40 27.18 42.75
N PHE A 9 -10.87 27.98 41.81
CA PHE A 9 -9.76 27.57 40.95
C PHE A 9 -8.48 27.32 41.75
N ILE A 10 -8.13 28.21 42.69
CA ILE A 10 -6.94 28.09 43.53
C ILE A 10 -7.03 26.81 44.36
N VAL A 11 -8.16 26.55 45.02
CA VAL A 11 -8.37 25.34 45.84
C VAL A 11 -8.29 24.08 44.98
N ALA A 12 -8.85 24.08 43.77
CA ALA A 12 -8.78 22.93 42.86
C ALA A 12 -7.32 22.63 42.45
N ARG A 13 -6.54 23.64 42.08
CA ARG A 13 -5.14 23.48 41.66
C ARG A 13 -4.20 23.13 42.80
N LEU A 14 -4.42 23.65 44.00
CA LEU A 14 -3.62 23.30 45.19
C LEU A 14 -3.86 21.85 45.67
N LYS A 15 -4.90 21.16 45.17
CA LYS A 15 -5.14 19.73 45.43
C LYS A 15 -4.47 18.81 44.41
N GLU A 16 -3.98 19.36 43.30
CA GLU A 16 -3.28 18.61 42.25
C GLU A 16 -1.77 18.58 42.52
N PRO A 17 -1.05 17.53 42.09
CA PRO A 17 0.41 17.51 42.16
C PRO A 17 1.00 18.68 41.35
N PRO A 18 2.03 19.38 41.85
CA PRO A 18 3.00 19.01 42.89
C PRO A 18 2.58 19.27 44.36
N PHE A 19 1.40 19.82 44.61
CA PHE A 19 0.94 20.26 45.93
C PHE A 19 0.26 19.11 46.71
N GLY A 20 1.03 18.08 47.08
CA GLY A 20 0.49 16.83 47.68
C GLY A 20 0.40 16.80 49.22
N GLY A 21 0.54 17.92 49.91
CA GLY A 21 0.62 17.95 51.38
C GLY A 21 -0.73 17.83 52.10
N ALA A 22 -0.74 17.23 53.30
CA ALA A 22 -1.93 17.11 54.16
C ALA A 22 -2.61 18.47 54.48
N ARG A 23 -1.83 19.57 54.43
CA ARG A 23 -2.30 20.97 54.61
C ARG A 23 -3.20 21.45 53.47
N TYR A 24 -3.02 20.95 52.24
CA TYR A 24 -3.79 21.34 51.05
C TYR A 24 -5.02 20.46 50.81
N ALA A 25 -5.03 19.25 51.35
CA ALA A 25 -6.15 18.32 51.25
C ALA A 25 -7.40 18.80 52.02
N SER A 26 -7.21 19.50 53.15
CA SER A 26 -8.29 20.04 53.99
C SER A 26 -8.78 21.44 53.59
N LEU A 27 -8.14 22.08 52.60
CA LEU A 27 -8.54 23.40 52.10
C LEU A 27 -9.87 23.31 51.31
N THR A 28 -10.80 24.20 51.67
CA THR A 28 -12.12 24.38 51.04
C THR A 28 -12.29 25.86 50.69
N GLY A 29 -13.19 26.19 49.76
CA GLY A 29 -13.42 27.59 49.35
C GLY A 29 -13.67 28.55 50.53
N PRO A 30 -14.55 28.21 51.49
CA PRO A 30 -14.80 29.03 52.68
C PRO A 30 -13.59 29.15 53.60
N SER A 31 -12.86 28.04 53.82
CA SER A 31 -11.70 28.07 54.69
C SER A 31 -10.54 28.88 54.09
N LEU A 32 -10.40 28.94 52.76
CA LEU A 32 -9.41 29.80 52.10
C LEU A 32 -9.73 31.30 52.23
N SER A 33 -11.02 31.68 52.18
CA SER A 33 -11.44 33.09 52.37
C SER A 33 -11.33 33.60 53.81
N GLU A 34 -11.30 32.68 54.79
CA GLU A 34 -11.22 32.98 56.22
C GLU A 34 -9.80 32.96 56.79
N LEU A 35 -8.76 32.69 55.97
CA LEU A 35 -7.38 32.75 56.44
C LEU A 35 -7.03 34.17 56.91
N GLY A 36 -6.29 34.25 58.02
CA GLY A 36 -5.68 35.51 58.45
C GLY A 36 -4.53 35.93 57.52
N PRO A 37 -4.12 37.21 57.56
CA PRO A 37 -3.11 37.77 56.67
C PRO A 37 -1.76 37.02 56.71
N ASP A 38 -1.28 36.63 57.90
CA ASP A 38 -0.05 35.87 58.06
C ASP A 38 -0.16 34.46 57.47
N ALA A 39 -1.30 33.81 57.66
CA ALA A 39 -1.57 32.48 57.12
C ALA A 39 -1.66 32.50 55.58
N THR A 40 -2.24 33.56 55.00
CA THR A 40 -2.34 33.75 53.55
C THR A 40 -0.96 33.95 52.90
N ARG A 41 -0.08 34.69 53.58
CA ARG A 41 1.32 34.86 53.15
C ARG A 41 2.12 33.57 53.27
N GLU A 42 1.93 32.81 54.33
CA GLU A 42 2.55 31.51 54.53
C GLU A 42 2.08 30.49 53.48
N LEU A 43 0.79 30.47 53.16
CA LEU A 43 0.23 29.62 52.11
C LEU A 43 0.85 29.92 50.74
N CYS A 44 1.00 31.20 50.38
CA CYS A 44 1.65 31.57 49.13
C CYS A 44 3.13 31.22 49.11
N PHE A 45 3.80 31.36 50.25
CA PHE A 45 5.19 30.94 50.39
C PHE A 45 5.35 29.43 50.19
N ASP A 46 4.54 28.62 50.87
CA ASP A 46 4.58 27.18 50.75
C ASP A 46 4.20 26.72 49.33
N ALA A 47 3.27 27.41 48.68
CA ALA A 47 2.92 27.16 47.27
C ALA A 47 4.12 27.48 46.35
N PHE A 48 4.76 28.64 46.49
CA PHE A 48 5.91 28.99 45.64
C PHE A 48 7.13 28.09 45.92
N ALA A 49 7.37 27.72 47.18
CA ALA A 49 8.42 26.78 47.56
C ALA A 49 8.16 25.36 47.04
N ALA A 50 6.90 24.93 46.95
CA ALA A 50 6.54 23.65 46.35
C ALA A 50 6.72 23.65 44.81
N ILE A 51 6.60 24.80 44.16
CA ILE A 51 6.85 24.95 42.72
C ILE A 51 8.35 24.98 42.43
N VAL A 52 9.12 25.76 43.20
CA VAL A 52 10.57 25.91 43.05
C VAL A 52 11.25 25.69 44.40
N PRO A 53 11.64 24.43 44.73
CA PRO A 53 12.27 24.13 46.02
C PRO A 53 13.55 24.91 46.28
N ALA A 54 14.38 25.10 45.24
CA ALA A 54 15.63 25.86 45.33
C ALA A 54 15.43 27.33 45.75
N TRP A 55 14.35 27.97 45.29
CA TRP A 55 13.98 29.31 45.75
C TRP A 55 13.47 29.27 47.19
N GLY A 56 12.69 28.24 47.55
CA GLY A 56 12.11 28.09 48.88
C GLY A 56 13.14 27.94 49.99
N ASP A 57 14.25 27.23 49.73
CA ASP A 57 15.36 27.08 50.67
C ASP A 57 16.07 28.42 50.92
N ASP A 58 16.45 29.14 49.85
CA ASP A 58 17.09 30.46 49.95
C ASP A 58 16.17 31.53 50.58
N ALA A 59 14.88 31.48 50.26
CA ALA A 59 13.91 32.42 50.78
C ALA A 59 13.57 32.18 52.27
N ARG A 60 13.79 30.96 52.79
CA ARG A 60 13.70 30.67 54.23
C ARG A 60 14.89 31.26 54.98
N ASP A 61 16.08 31.21 54.40
CA ASP A 61 17.30 31.78 54.98
C ASP A 61 17.25 33.33 54.97
N ALA A 62 16.73 33.93 53.89
CA ALA A 62 16.60 35.39 53.75
C ALA A 62 15.61 36.04 54.74
N ARG A 63 14.61 35.29 55.25
CA ARG A 63 13.64 35.78 56.25
C ARG A 63 14.28 36.19 57.58
N GLY A 64 15.53 35.77 57.84
CA GLY A 64 16.31 36.17 59.02
C GLY A 64 17.04 37.51 58.91
N HIS A 65 17.05 38.15 57.74
CA HIS A 65 17.78 39.40 57.50
C HIS A 65 16.84 40.60 57.34
N HIS A 66 16.83 41.50 58.33
CA HIS A 66 16.06 42.75 58.31
C HIS A 66 16.71 43.77 57.36
N GLY A 67 16.28 43.81 56.10
CA GLY A 67 16.71 44.85 55.16
C GLY A 67 16.50 44.59 53.66
N GLY A 68 16.17 43.35 53.26
CA GLY A 68 15.96 42.98 51.85
C GLY A 68 14.55 43.21 51.30
N GLU A 69 14.42 43.17 49.96
CA GLU A 69 13.12 43.07 49.27
C GLU A 69 12.37 41.79 49.70
N ASP A 70 11.03 41.82 49.75
CA ASP A 70 10.23 40.64 50.17
C ASP A 70 10.47 39.47 49.20
N PRO A 71 10.94 38.30 49.66
CA PRO A 71 11.26 37.16 48.79
C PRO A 71 10.09 36.74 47.88
N LEU A 72 8.85 36.91 48.35
CA LEU A 72 7.64 36.62 47.58
C LEU A 72 7.48 37.53 46.35
N LEU A 73 7.85 38.81 46.48
CA LEU A 73 7.79 39.75 45.37
C LEU A 73 8.89 39.49 44.35
N ASP A 74 10.07 39.04 44.79
CA ASP A 74 11.16 38.68 43.89
C ASP A 74 10.82 37.41 43.08
N PHE A 75 10.17 36.41 43.70
CA PHE A 75 9.61 35.27 42.98
C PHE A 75 8.62 35.69 41.88
N LEU A 76 7.70 36.59 42.21
CA LEU A 76 6.71 37.11 41.25
C LEU A 76 7.35 37.93 40.13
N ARG A 77 8.43 38.66 40.43
CA ARG A 77 9.25 39.36 39.43
C ARG A 77 9.90 38.40 38.46
N HIS A 78 10.46 37.29 38.95
CA HIS A 78 11.02 36.22 38.11
C HIS A 78 9.95 35.50 37.29
N ALA A 79 8.77 35.25 37.87
CA ALA A 79 7.62 34.68 37.17
C ALA A 79 7.03 35.64 36.09
N LYS A 80 7.45 36.91 36.07
CA LYS A 80 6.93 37.99 35.20
C LYS A 80 5.45 38.25 35.45
N TYR A 81 5.03 38.26 36.71
CA TYR A 81 3.70 38.69 37.09
C TYR A 81 3.55 40.18 36.81
N ALA A 82 2.50 40.54 36.05
CA ALA A 82 2.10 41.92 35.83
C ALA A 82 0.88 42.19 36.73
N PRO A 83 0.98 43.09 37.71
CA PRO A 83 -0.16 43.42 38.57
C PRO A 83 -1.29 44.06 37.76
N PRO A 84 -2.54 44.01 38.28
CA PRO A 84 -3.66 44.72 37.68
C PRO A 84 -3.33 46.21 37.53
N PRO A 85 -3.80 46.88 36.44
CA PRO A 85 -3.49 48.29 36.16
C PRO A 85 -4.02 49.26 37.24
N SER A 86 -4.82 48.79 38.18
CA SER A 86 -5.34 49.54 39.33
C SER A 86 -4.40 49.60 40.54
N THR A 87 -3.26 48.88 40.53
CA THR A 87 -2.42 48.70 41.72
C THR A 87 -0.98 49.18 41.47
N ASP A 88 -0.57 50.24 42.17
CA ASP A 88 0.80 50.76 42.12
C ASP A 88 1.81 49.85 42.84
N ALA A 89 3.10 49.97 42.50
CA ALA A 89 4.17 49.14 43.07
C ALA A 89 4.31 49.28 44.60
N LEU A 90 4.03 50.47 45.15
CA LEU A 90 4.05 50.72 46.59
C LEU A 90 2.86 50.06 47.30
N THR A 91 1.66 50.13 46.71
CA THR A 91 0.46 49.45 47.22
C THR A 91 0.58 47.93 47.13
N MET A 92 1.24 47.40 46.10
CA MET A 92 1.57 45.97 46.04
C MET A 92 2.51 45.56 47.17
N ARG A 93 3.58 46.33 47.41
CA ARG A 93 4.54 46.00 48.48
C ARG A 93 3.89 46.06 49.86
N ALA A 94 3.02 47.03 50.09
CA ALA A 94 2.24 47.14 51.32
C ALA A 94 1.20 46.00 51.45
N GLY A 95 0.46 45.68 50.38
CA GLY A 95 -0.55 44.62 50.38
C GLY A 95 0.02 43.21 50.56
N PHE A 96 1.19 42.91 49.99
CA PHE A 96 1.90 41.64 50.25
C PHE A 96 2.48 41.56 51.67
N ALA A 97 2.98 42.68 52.21
CA ALA A 97 3.46 42.74 53.59
C ALA A 97 2.32 42.58 54.60
N ALA A 98 1.14 43.13 54.29
CA ALA A 98 -0.07 43.06 55.10
C ALA A 98 -0.91 41.79 54.86
N GLY A 99 -0.56 40.94 53.87
CA GLY A 99 -1.28 39.71 53.57
C GLY A 99 -2.69 39.90 53.00
N GLU A 100 -2.94 41.01 52.30
CA GLU A 100 -4.27 41.35 51.77
C GLU A 100 -4.74 40.37 50.69
N HIS A 101 -5.94 39.83 50.85
CA HIS A 101 -6.52 38.82 49.95
C HIS A 101 -6.70 39.34 48.52
N ASP A 102 -7.05 40.62 48.36
CA ASP A 102 -7.28 41.27 47.07
C ASP A 102 -5.99 41.44 46.24
N VAL A 103 -4.81 41.31 46.87
CA VAL A 103 -3.51 41.42 46.22
C VAL A 103 -2.85 40.05 46.06
N VAL A 104 -2.94 39.20 47.08
CA VAL A 104 -2.24 37.92 47.14
C VAL A 104 -2.91 36.83 46.31
N PHE A 105 -4.25 36.72 46.34
CA PHE A 105 -4.96 35.68 45.58
C PHE A 105 -4.88 35.85 44.06
N PRO A 106 -4.95 37.05 43.47
CA PRO A 106 -4.71 37.23 42.05
C PRO A 106 -3.30 36.81 41.60
N ALA A 107 -2.28 37.04 42.43
CA ALA A 107 -0.93 36.60 42.14
C ALA A 107 -0.79 35.08 42.22
N LEU A 108 -1.39 34.45 43.22
CA LEU A 108 -1.43 32.99 43.36
C LEU A 108 -2.20 32.35 42.17
N ARG A 109 -3.33 32.94 41.79
CA ARG A 109 -4.13 32.54 40.62
C ARG A 109 -3.31 32.59 39.32
N PHE A 110 -2.50 33.63 39.14
CA PHE A 110 -1.62 33.76 37.98
C PHE A 110 -0.60 32.62 37.92
N VAL A 111 0.12 32.40 39.03
CA VAL A 111 1.14 31.34 39.12
C VAL A 111 0.52 29.95 38.90
N LEU A 112 -0.67 29.70 39.45
CA LEU A 112 -1.39 28.44 39.32
C LEU A 112 -2.07 28.24 37.94
N SER A 113 -2.26 29.30 37.16
CA SER A 113 -2.90 29.19 35.84
C SER A 113 -1.99 28.61 34.76
N ASP A 114 -0.69 28.91 34.83
CA ASP A 114 0.33 28.43 33.89
C ASP A 114 1.57 27.94 34.68
N LEU A 115 1.35 26.89 35.49
CA LEU A 115 2.31 26.35 36.45
C LEU A 115 3.67 26.04 35.82
N ASP A 116 3.71 25.31 34.72
CA ASP A 116 4.97 24.89 34.09
C ASP A 116 5.80 26.08 33.60
N ARG A 117 5.13 27.10 33.05
CA ARG A 117 5.78 28.30 32.54
C ARG A 117 6.28 29.19 33.68
N CYS A 118 5.44 29.40 34.70
CA CYS A 118 5.79 30.20 35.86
C CYS A 118 6.90 29.53 36.68
N ALA A 119 6.85 28.21 36.87
CA ALA A 119 7.88 27.42 37.52
C ALA A 119 9.23 27.55 36.80
N LYS A 120 9.24 27.36 35.48
CA LYS A 120 10.45 27.47 34.66
C LYS A 120 11.03 28.89 34.70
N ARG A 121 10.20 29.92 34.62
CA ARG A 121 10.62 31.32 34.70
C ARG A 121 11.17 31.71 36.06
N ALA A 122 10.50 31.29 37.12
CA ALA A 122 10.94 31.53 38.48
C ALA A 122 12.26 30.81 38.77
N TYR A 123 12.39 29.53 38.36
CA TYR A 123 13.62 28.76 38.50
C TYR A 123 14.79 29.40 37.74
N VAL A 124 14.62 29.70 36.45
CA VAL A 124 15.68 30.33 35.64
C VAL A 124 15.97 31.74 36.12
N GLY A 125 14.95 32.52 36.50
CA GLY A 125 15.09 33.88 37.00
C GLY A 125 15.89 33.94 38.29
N HIS A 126 15.67 33.01 39.22
CA HIS A 126 16.43 32.90 40.48
C HIS A 126 17.94 32.76 40.24
N PHE A 127 18.35 31.87 39.33
CA PHE A 127 19.77 31.65 39.03
C PHE A 127 20.40 32.69 38.09
N LEU A 128 19.57 33.46 37.36
CA LEU A 128 20.03 34.54 36.47
C LEU A 128 19.91 35.93 37.10
N ALA A 129 19.38 36.05 38.32
CA ALA A 129 19.25 37.33 38.99
C ALA A 129 20.62 37.95 39.25
N ASP A 130 20.73 39.25 38.95
CA ASP A 130 21.93 40.01 39.27
C ASP A 130 21.94 40.35 40.76
N VAL A 131 22.98 39.91 41.45
CA VAL A 131 23.31 40.36 42.80
C VAL A 131 23.72 41.85 42.74
N PRO A 132 23.00 42.76 43.41
CA PRO A 132 23.35 44.17 43.42
C PRO A 132 24.64 44.38 44.23
N VAL A 133 25.74 44.68 43.54
CA VAL A 133 27.02 45.01 44.16
C VAL A 133 27.07 46.53 44.40
N PRO A 134 27.31 47.01 45.63
CA PRO A 134 27.41 48.44 45.88
C PRO A 134 28.51 49.10 45.03
N PRO A 135 28.30 50.33 44.55
CA PRO A 135 29.17 51.00 43.57
C PRO A 135 30.60 51.24 44.09
N GLU A 136 30.79 51.21 45.41
CA GLU A 136 32.09 51.32 46.08
C GLU A 136 32.97 50.07 45.86
N PHE A 137 32.36 48.89 45.79
CA PHE A 137 33.05 47.61 45.58
C PHE A 137 33.14 47.20 44.10
N THR A 138 32.40 47.87 43.22
CA THR A 138 32.42 47.57 41.77
C THR A 138 33.75 47.94 41.10
N ARG A 139 34.57 48.78 41.74
CA ARG A 139 35.90 49.18 41.23
C ARG A 139 37.04 48.27 41.69
N ASP A 140 36.75 47.32 42.56
CA ASP A 140 37.73 46.34 43.03
C ASP A 140 37.94 45.26 41.95
N ASP A 141 39.20 45.01 41.60
CA ASP A 141 39.58 44.08 40.53
C ASP A 141 39.15 42.63 40.86
N ASP A 142 39.21 42.22 42.13
CA ASP A 142 38.81 40.88 42.56
C ASP A 142 37.29 40.69 42.40
N VAL A 143 36.51 41.73 42.73
CA VAL A 143 35.05 41.73 42.60
C VAL A 143 34.65 41.72 41.13
N GLN A 144 35.38 42.42 40.26
CA GLN A 144 35.14 42.38 38.82
C GLN A 144 35.41 40.99 38.23
N GLU A 145 36.48 40.31 38.66
CA GLU A 145 36.76 38.94 38.24
C GLU A 145 35.63 37.98 38.66
N LEU A 146 35.16 38.07 39.91
CA LEU A 146 34.03 37.28 40.42
C LEU A 146 32.73 37.54 39.63
N ILE A 147 32.44 38.79 39.28
CA ILE A 147 31.29 39.15 38.44
C ILE A 147 31.43 38.49 37.05
N HIS A 148 32.63 38.51 36.46
CA HIS A 148 32.89 37.89 35.16
C HIS A 148 32.73 36.36 35.21
N GLN A 149 33.31 35.70 36.21
CA GLN A 149 33.18 34.26 36.43
C GLN A 149 31.70 33.86 36.64
N ARG A 150 30.94 34.64 37.40
CA ARG A 150 29.49 34.44 37.57
C ARG A 150 28.74 34.51 36.25
N HIS A 151 29.00 35.53 35.42
CA HIS A 151 28.34 35.65 34.12
C HIS A 151 28.70 34.52 33.16
N GLU A 152 29.93 33.99 33.24
CA GLU A 152 30.32 32.80 32.48
C GLU A 152 29.53 31.56 32.93
N LEU A 153 29.43 31.31 34.24
CA LEU A 153 28.62 30.21 34.79
C LEU A 153 27.13 30.37 34.45
N GLN A 154 26.59 31.58 34.47
CA GLN A 154 25.21 31.86 34.04
C GLN A 154 25.00 31.52 32.56
N ARG A 155 25.96 31.83 31.68
CA ARG A 155 25.90 31.44 30.26
C ARG A 155 25.90 29.92 30.09
N GLN A 156 26.80 29.23 30.79
CA GLN A 156 26.85 27.77 30.78
C GLN A 156 25.56 27.14 31.31
N PHE A 157 24.99 27.68 32.39
CA PHE A 157 23.70 27.25 32.92
C PHE A 157 22.59 27.36 31.87
N VAL A 158 22.50 28.48 31.13
CA VAL A 158 21.48 28.67 30.09
C VAL A 158 21.63 27.64 28.96
N GLU A 159 22.85 27.35 28.52
CA GLU A 159 23.10 26.35 27.47
C GLU A 159 22.71 24.94 27.93
N ILE A 160 23.17 24.52 29.12
CA ILE A 160 22.86 23.21 29.69
C ILE A 160 21.35 23.07 29.93
N HIS A 161 20.71 24.08 30.51
CA HIS A 161 19.27 24.07 30.77
C HIS A 161 18.47 23.94 29.47
N LYS A 162 18.85 24.65 28.40
CA LYS A 162 18.20 24.52 27.08
C LYS A 162 18.36 23.11 26.51
N ALA A 163 19.55 22.51 26.62
CA ALA A 163 19.80 21.15 26.14
C ALA A 163 18.98 20.11 26.93
N VAL A 164 18.90 20.25 28.25
CA VAL A 164 18.11 19.36 29.11
C VAL A 164 16.60 19.48 28.81
N ASP A 165 16.09 20.70 28.62
CA ASP A 165 14.69 20.90 28.24
C ASP A 165 14.36 20.30 26.88
N ALA A 166 15.23 20.47 25.89
CA ALA A 166 15.06 19.85 24.57
C ALA A 166 15.07 18.31 24.66
N ALA A 167 15.95 17.75 25.49
CA ALA A 167 15.99 16.31 25.76
C ALA A 167 14.72 15.81 26.48
N ARG A 168 14.20 16.56 27.46
CA ARG A 168 12.93 16.22 28.15
C ARG A 168 11.72 16.30 27.21
N ALA A 169 11.69 17.28 26.31
CA ALA A 169 10.60 17.43 25.34
C ALA A 169 10.57 16.29 24.31
N THR A 170 11.72 15.70 23.99
CA THR A 170 11.85 14.61 23.01
C THR A 170 11.83 13.21 23.65
N GLY A 171 12.19 13.12 24.93
CA GLY A 171 12.28 11.86 25.68
C GLY A 171 10.90 11.29 26.02
N LYS A 172 10.67 10.02 25.63
CA LYS A 172 9.59 9.21 26.21
C LYS A 172 9.89 8.99 27.70
N ASP A 173 8.85 9.03 28.52
CA ASP A 173 8.95 8.82 29.97
C ASP A 173 9.78 7.56 30.31
N PRO A 174 10.99 7.72 30.88
CA PRO A 174 11.91 6.61 31.13
C PRO A 174 11.35 5.62 32.15
N VAL A 175 10.44 6.06 33.03
CA VAL A 175 9.79 5.19 34.02
C VAL A 175 8.84 4.24 33.33
N LYS A 176 7.99 4.73 32.42
CA LYS A 176 7.07 3.89 31.63
C LYS A 176 7.82 2.90 30.73
N LEU A 177 8.95 3.32 30.16
CA LEU A 177 9.81 2.43 29.38
C LEU A 177 10.40 1.30 30.23
N LYS A 178 10.91 1.60 31.43
CA LYS A 178 11.40 0.59 32.38
C LYS A 178 10.29 -0.37 32.83
N GLN A 179 9.09 0.14 33.13
CA GLN A 179 7.93 -0.69 33.47
C GLN A 179 7.54 -1.62 32.32
N ARG A 180 7.54 -1.14 31.08
CA ARG A 180 7.25 -1.97 29.92
C ARG A 180 8.33 -3.02 29.67
N ALA A 181 9.61 -2.67 29.87
CA ALA A 181 10.71 -3.60 29.74
C ALA A 181 10.61 -4.75 30.76
N THR A 182 10.36 -4.43 32.03
CA THR A 182 10.19 -5.45 33.07
C THR A 182 8.95 -6.32 32.85
N GLN A 183 7.87 -5.76 32.31
CA GLN A 183 6.71 -6.54 31.89
C GLN A 183 7.07 -7.55 30.78
N LEU A 184 7.77 -7.10 29.72
CA LEU A 184 8.18 -7.97 28.61
C LEU A 184 9.17 -9.05 29.06
N GLU A 185 10.04 -8.75 30.01
CA GLU A 185 10.95 -9.73 30.62
C GLU A 185 10.18 -10.83 31.36
N ARG A 186 9.17 -10.46 32.16
CA ARG A 186 8.28 -11.43 32.84
C ARG A 186 7.51 -12.28 31.83
N GLU A 187 6.98 -11.69 30.76
CA GLU A 187 6.29 -12.43 29.69
C GLU A 187 7.23 -13.43 28.98
N LYS A 188 8.47 -13.02 28.70
CA LYS A 188 9.50 -13.90 28.12
C LYS A 188 9.81 -15.09 29.03
N GLU A 189 9.99 -14.86 30.33
CA GLU A 189 10.23 -15.92 31.32
C GLU A 189 9.04 -16.89 31.42
N ALA A 190 7.81 -16.37 31.44
CA ALA A 190 6.60 -17.18 31.46
C ALA A 190 6.43 -18.04 30.19
N ILE A 191 6.79 -17.51 29.02
CA ILE A 191 6.79 -18.29 27.77
C ILE A 191 7.91 -19.35 27.81
N ALA A 192 9.11 -18.99 28.28
CA ALA A 192 10.24 -19.91 28.38
C ALA A 192 9.91 -21.10 29.32
N SER A 193 9.28 -20.84 30.46
CA SER A 193 8.86 -21.90 31.39
C SER A 193 7.81 -22.82 30.77
N ARG A 194 6.80 -22.28 30.07
CA ARG A 194 5.82 -23.06 29.32
C ARG A 194 6.47 -23.92 28.24
N VAL A 195 7.42 -23.37 27.48
CA VAL A 195 8.19 -24.11 26.47
C VAL A 195 9.00 -25.23 27.12
N ALA A 196 9.62 -24.99 28.27
CA ALA A 196 10.36 -26.02 29.00
C ALA A 196 9.43 -27.16 29.45
N VAL A 197 8.25 -26.85 29.98
CA VAL A 197 7.24 -27.86 30.36
C VAL A 197 6.79 -28.68 29.16
N VAL A 198 6.51 -28.05 28.01
CA VAL A 198 6.11 -28.76 26.79
C VAL A 198 7.24 -29.64 26.27
N LYS A 199 8.48 -29.13 26.24
CA LYS A 199 9.67 -29.92 25.87
C LYS A 199 9.86 -31.12 26.81
N GLY A 200 9.66 -30.94 28.11
CA GLY A 200 9.70 -32.03 29.09
C GLY A 200 8.64 -33.11 28.80
N LYS A 201 7.40 -32.72 28.52
CA LYS A 201 6.31 -33.65 28.14
C LYS A 201 6.57 -34.39 26.81
N ILE A 202 7.29 -33.77 25.88
CA ILE A 202 7.67 -34.41 24.62
C ILE A 202 8.82 -35.41 24.87
N ALA A 203 9.81 -35.01 25.65
CA ALA A 203 10.93 -35.88 26.02
C ALA A 203 10.47 -37.12 26.82
N SER A 204 9.41 -37.00 27.63
CA SER A 204 8.84 -38.14 28.36
C SER A 204 8.01 -39.10 27.50
N ARG A 205 7.71 -38.76 26.24
CA ARG A 205 6.87 -39.57 25.33
C ARG A 205 7.65 -40.18 24.18
N VAL A 206 8.86 -39.70 23.91
CA VAL A 206 9.71 -40.14 22.82
C VAL A 206 11.11 -40.30 23.36
N ASP A 207 11.53 -41.55 23.55
CA ASP A 207 12.82 -41.89 24.18
C ASP A 207 14.02 -41.49 23.32
N ASP A 208 13.81 -41.36 22.01
CA ASP A 208 14.87 -41.17 21.03
C ASP A 208 15.04 -39.68 20.65
N ARG A 209 16.12 -39.05 21.16
CA ARG A 209 16.36 -37.60 21.06
C ARG A 209 16.48 -37.10 19.61
N SER A 210 16.99 -37.94 18.72
CA SER A 210 17.09 -37.64 17.28
C SER A 210 15.71 -37.57 16.62
N ARG A 211 14.80 -38.47 17.01
CA ARG A 211 13.41 -38.51 16.52
C ARG A 211 12.60 -37.31 17.01
N VAL A 212 12.82 -36.85 18.24
CA VAL A 212 12.21 -35.61 18.76
C VAL A 212 12.61 -34.39 17.92
N ALA A 213 13.89 -34.28 17.56
CA ALA A 213 14.38 -33.18 16.74
C ALA A 213 13.77 -33.20 15.32
N ALA A 214 13.69 -34.39 14.70
CA ALA A 214 13.06 -34.55 13.39
C ALA A 214 11.57 -34.20 13.42
N LEU A 215 10.81 -34.72 14.40
CA LEU A 215 9.38 -34.42 14.56
C LEU A 215 9.13 -32.94 14.83
N THR A 216 9.98 -32.29 15.63
CA THR A 216 9.87 -30.85 15.89
C THR A 216 10.09 -30.07 14.60
N ARG A 217 11.10 -30.42 13.80
CA ARG A 217 11.36 -29.78 12.50
C ARG A 217 10.19 -29.94 11.53
N HIS A 218 9.61 -31.14 11.44
CA HIS A 218 8.42 -31.39 10.61
C HIS A 218 7.21 -30.59 11.11
N ALA A 219 6.99 -30.52 12.43
CA ALA A 219 5.90 -29.73 13.01
C ALA A 219 6.09 -28.22 12.77
N THR A 220 7.31 -27.70 12.86
CA THR A 220 7.63 -26.31 12.51
C THR A 220 7.39 -26.03 11.03
N SER A 221 7.82 -26.95 10.15
CA SER A 221 7.59 -26.82 8.71
C SER A 221 6.10 -26.86 8.36
N LEU A 222 5.32 -27.75 8.97
CA LEU A 222 3.88 -27.84 8.78
C LEU A 222 3.17 -26.58 9.29
N ARG A 223 3.62 -26.03 10.42
CA ARG A 223 3.10 -24.78 10.96
C ARG A 223 3.38 -23.61 10.03
N ALA A 224 4.61 -23.49 9.52
CA ALA A 224 4.98 -22.46 8.55
C ALA A 224 4.12 -22.56 7.28
N ALA A 225 3.95 -23.77 6.73
CA ALA A 225 3.11 -24.00 5.56
C ALA A 225 1.64 -23.61 5.81
N ARG A 226 1.08 -23.90 7.00
CA ARG A 226 -0.28 -23.49 7.36
C ARG A 226 -0.42 -21.99 7.58
N GLU A 227 0.60 -21.33 8.14
CA GLU A 227 0.63 -19.87 8.28
C GLU A 227 0.66 -19.21 6.88
N GLU A 228 1.47 -19.73 5.96
CA GLU A 228 1.49 -19.29 4.56
C GLU A 228 0.14 -19.53 3.86
N GLU A 229 -0.48 -20.70 4.04
CA GLU A 229 -1.82 -21.00 3.51
C GLU A 229 -2.87 -20.00 4.02
N MET A 230 -2.85 -19.68 5.32
CA MET A 230 -3.77 -18.70 5.91
C MET A 230 -3.54 -17.28 5.37
N GLU A 231 -2.29 -16.87 5.22
CA GLU A 231 -1.94 -15.56 4.64
C GLU A 231 -2.34 -15.49 3.16
N LEU A 232 -2.07 -16.52 2.37
CA LEU A 232 -2.53 -16.62 0.98
C LEU A 232 -4.06 -16.59 0.90
N ALA A 233 -4.77 -17.29 1.79
CA ALA A 233 -6.24 -17.27 1.83
C ALA A 233 -6.82 -15.91 2.26
N ARG A 234 -6.11 -15.15 3.09
CA ARG A 234 -6.46 -13.75 3.42
C ARG A 234 -6.21 -12.83 2.24
N ALA A 235 -5.03 -12.91 1.64
CA ALA A 235 -4.66 -12.12 0.47
C ALA A 235 -5.62 -12.38 -0.71
N LEU A 236 -5.97 -13.65 -0.97
CA LEU A 236 -6.92 -14.01 -2.02
C LEU A 236 -8.30 -13.41 -1.78
N ARG A 237 -8.81 -13.46 -0.54
CA ARG A 237 -10.08 -12.80 -0.18
C ARG A 237 -10.01 -11.29 -0.38
N GLU A 238 -8.94 -10.64 0.07
CA GLU A 238 -8.75 -9.21 -0.13
C GLU A 238 -8.68 -8.85 -1.63
N GLN A 239 -8.03 -9.67 -2.45
CA GLN A 239 -7.99 -9.46 -3.90
C GLN A 239 -9.36 -9.65 -4.56
N TYR A 240 -10.15 -10.64 -4.14
CA TYR A 240 -11.54 -10.78 -4.60
C TYR A 240 -12.40 -9.59 -4.19
N GLU A 241 -12.31 -9.13 -2.93
CA GLU A 241 -13.03 -7.94 -2.47
C GLU A 241 -12.63 -6.67 -3.25
N LYS A 242 -11.34 -6.51 -3.54
CA LYS A 242 -10.84 -5.41 -4.39
C LYS A 242 -11.38 -5.50 -5.82
N LYS A 243 -11.36 -6.70 -6.41
CA LYS A 243 -11.91 -6.95 -7.74
C LYS A 243 -13.40 -6.64 -7.78
N ASP A 244 -14.19 -7.21 -6.87
CA ASP A 244 -15.63 -6.99 -6.80
C ASP A 244 -15.97 -5.50 -6.58
N ALA A 245 -15.19 -4.80 -5.74
CA ALA A 245 -15.32 -3.36 -5.56
C ALA A 245 -15.00 -2.56 -6.83
N SER A 246 -14.00 -2.99 -7.61
CA SER A 246 -13.67 -2.38 -8.89
C SER A 246 -14.72 -2.65 -9.97
N ASP A 247 -15.25 -3.88 -10.04
CA ASP A 247 -16.32 -4.27 -10.96
C ASP A 247 -17.61 -3.51 -10.64
N ALA A 248 -17.96 -3.36 -9.35
CA ALA A 248 -19.10 -2.54 -8.93
C ALA A 248 -18.93 -1.05 -9.27
N LYS A 249 -17.70 -0.50 -9.18
CA LYS A 249 -17.42 0.88 -9.62
C LYS A 249 -17.58 1.03 -11.13
N TYR A 250 -17.05 0.08 -11.91
CA TYR A 250 -17.18 0.06 -13.36
C TYR A 250 -18.66 -0.01 -13.79
N GLN A 251 -19.44 -0.93 -13.20
CA GLN A 251 -20.87 -1.04 -13.47
C GLN A 251 -21.62 0.26 -13.17
N ARG A 252 -21.36 0.91 -12.02
CA ARG A 252 -21.95 2.22 -11.69
C ARG A 252 -21.58 3.29 -12.71
N ALA A 253 -20.33 3.33 -13.16
CA ALA A 253 -19.87 4.29 -14.17
C ALA A 253 -20.53 4.03 -15.54
N ALA A 254 -20.69 2.76 -15.93
CA ALA A 254 -21.37 2.36 -17.16
C ALA A 254 -22.86 2.74 -17.14
N VAL A 255 -23.55 2.52 -16.02
CA VAL A 255 -24.95 2.95 -15.83
C VAL A 255 -25.07 4.46 -15.93
N ARG A 256 -24.22 5.23 -15.23
CA ARG A 256 -24.20 6.69 -15.32
C ARG A 256 -23.95 7.19 -16.73
N LEU A 257 -23.01 6.59 -17.46
CA LEU A 257 -22.74 6.94 -18.85
C LEU A 257 -23.96 6.70 -19.74
N ARG A 258 -24.71 5.61 -19.52
CA ARG A 258 -25.95 5.33 -20.24
C ARG A 258 -27.05 6.34 -19.89
N GLU A 259 -27.22 6.67 -18.62
CA GLU A 259 -28.20 7.68 -18.15
C GLU A 259 -27.86 9.07 -18.70
N HIS A 260 -26.58 9.45 -18.74
CA HIS A 260 -26.13 10.68 -19.38
C HIS A 260 -26.42 10.68 -20.88
N ARG A 261 -26.11 9.59 -21.60
CA ARG A 261 -26.43 9.45 -23.04
C ARG A 261 -27.93 9.54 -23.33
N ALA A 262 -28.76 8.89 -22.52
CA ALA A 262 -30.21 8.95 -22.62
C ALA A 262 -30.75 10.37 -22.34
N SER A 263 -30.17 11.06 -21.34
CA SER A 263 -30.54 12.44 -20.99
C SER A 263 -30.08 13.45 -22.03
N THR A 264 -28.92 13.25 -22.67
CA THR A 264 -28.48 14.06 -23.81
C THR A 264 -29.36 13.83 -25.04
N ALA A 265 -29.88 12.61 -25.24
CA ALA A 265 -30.78 12.30 -26.34
C ALA A 265 -32.19 12.88 -26.16
N SER A 266 -32.65 13.05 -24.92
CA SER A 266 -33.96 13.67 -24.62
C SER A 266 -33.95 15.20 -24.70
N GLY A 267 -32.77 15.82 -24.65
CA GLY A 267 -32.58 17.25 -24.91
C GLY A 267 -33.26 18.20 -23.90
N ASN A 268 -33.79 17.72 -22.78
CA ASN A 268 -34.52 18.52 -21.79
C ASN A 268 -33.67 18.74 -20.51
N PRO A 269 -33.11 19.96 -20.30
CA PRO A 269 -32.27 20.27 -19.14
C PRO A 269 -33.00 20.13 -17.79
N ASN A 270 -34.30 20.45 -17.75
CA ASN A 270 -35.07 20.39 -16.51
C ASN A 270 -35.30 18.94 -16.04
N ALA A 271 -35.46 18.00 -16.97
CA ALA A 271 -35.57 16.58 -16.66
C ALA A 271 -34.25 16.01 -16.12
N LEU A 272 -33.11 16.46 -16.64
CA LEU A 272 -31.78 16.09 -16.14
C LEU A 272 -31.55 16.65 -14.72
N ILE A 273 -31.92 17.90 -14.47
CA ILE A 273 -31.80 18.52 -13.14
C ILE A 273 -32.66 17.77 -12.11
N ALA A 274 -33.91 17.41 -12.47
CA ALA A 274 -34.78 16.64 -11.58
C ALA A 274 -34.24 15.23 -11.28
N ALA A 275 -33.68 14.54 -12.28
CA ALA A 275 -33.05 13.23 -12.07
C ALA A 275 -31.80 13.32 -11.18
N LEU A 276 -30.97 14.36 -11.38
CA LEU A 276 -29.79 14.61 -10.54
C LEU A 276 -30.17 15.03 -9.11
N SER A 277 -31.23 15.82 -8.92
CA SER A 277 -31.72 16.16 -7.58
C SER A 277 -32.20 14.92 -6.84
N ASP A 278 -32.94 14.03 -7.50
CA ASP A 278 -33.37 12.77 -6.92
C ASP A 278 -32.19 11.85 -6.58
N GLU A 279 -31.15 11.77 -7.42
CA GLU A 279 -29.93 11.00 -7.11
C GLU A 279 -29.20 11.59 -5.89
N VAL A 280 -29.09 12.92 -5.80
CA VAL A 280 -28.46 13.62 -4.67
C VAL A 280 -29.25 13.40 -3.37
N GLU A 281 -30.58 13.46 -3.40
CA GLU A 281 -31.41 13.18 -2.22
C GLU A 281 -31.28 11.72 -1.78
N ASN A 282 -31.30 10.78 -2.73
CA ASN A 282 -31.07 9.36 -2.44
C ASN A 282 -29.67 9.11 -1.85
N ALA A 283 -28.63 9.74 -2.40
CA ALA A 283 -27.26 9.63 -1.91
C ALA A 283 -27.11 10.25 -0.51
N ARG A 284 -27.77 11.40 -0.26
CA ARG A 284 -27.82 12.03 1.07
C ARG A 284 -28.51 11.14 2.09
N ALA A 285 -29.66 10.55 1.75
CA ALA A 285 -30.35 9.61 2.64
C ALA A 285 -29.51 8.35 2.94
N LEU A 286 -28.79 7.83 1.94
CA LEU A 286 -27.89 6.69 2.14
C LEU A 286 -26.69 7.06 3.04
N ALA A 287 -26.08 8.22 2.81
CA ALA A 287 -24.87 8.65 3.50
C ALA A 287 -25.11 9.20 4.92
N ARG A 288 -26.25 9.84 5.16
CA ARG A 288 -26.58 10.45 6.47
C ARG A 288 -27.28 9.49 7.42
N GLU A 289 -28.10 8.57 6.91
CA GLU A 289 -28.92 7.70 7.75
C GLU A 289 -28.43 6.25 7.70
N LYS A 290 -28.48 5.62 6.52
CA LYS A 290 -28.34 4.16 6.41
C LYS A 290 -26.92 3.63 6.56
N LEU A 291 -25.94 4.27 5.92
CA LEU A 291 -24.54 3.84 5.97
C LEU A 291 -23.92 4.03 7.36
N PRO A 292 -24.11 5.17 8.06
CA PRO A 292 -23.62 5.34 9.42
C PRO A 292 -24.20 4.29 10.37
N GLU A 293 -25.52 4.06 10.37
CA GLU A 293 -26.16 3.06 11.23
C GLU A 293 -25.63 1.64 10.97
N ALA A 294 -25.49 1.24 9.69
CA ALA A 294 -24.93 -0.06 9.34
C ALA A 294 -23.47 -0.21 9.75
N LEU A 295 -22.69 0.87 9.62
CA LEU A 295 -21.27 0.90 9.94
C LEU A 295 -21.02 0.88 11.45
N GLU A 296 -21.86 1.56 12.24
CA GLU A 296 -21.88 1.46 13.70
C GLU A 296 -22.22 0.04 14.16
N LYS A 297 -23.26 -0.59 13.59
CA LYS A 297 -23.60 -2.00 13.90
C LYS A 297 -22.44 -2.96 13.60
N LYS A 298 -21.73 -2.76 12.47
CA LYS A 298 -20.56 -3.57 12.12
C LYS A 298 -19.36 -3.30 13.03
N ARG A 299 -19.12 -2.05 13.40
CA ARG A 299 -18.08 -1.66 14.36
C ARG A 299 -18.36 -2.26 15.75
N ALA A 300 -19.58 -2.12 16.25
CA ALA A 300 -20.01 -2.70 17.53
C ALA A 300 -19.81 -4.22 17.53
N ARG A 301 -20.23 -4.92 16.46
CA ARG A 301 -19.97 -6.37 16.32
C ARG A 301 -18.48 -6.70 16.31
N SER A 302 -17.65 -5.90 15.62
CA SER A 302 -16.20 -6.13 15.60
C SER A 302 -15.57 -5.91 16.96
N VAL A 303 -16.02 -4.93 17.74
CA VAL A 303 -15.55 -4.68 19.12
C VAL A 303 -15.95 -5.86 20.00
N ALA A 304 -17.22 -6.27 19.97
CA ALA A 304 -17.70 -7.42 20.74
C ALA A 304 -16.93 -8.71 20.41
N VAL A 305 -16.65 -8.99 19.12
CA VAL A 305 -15.85 -10.15 18.72
C VAL A 305 -14.40 -10.02 19.22
N LYS A 306 -13.80 -8.83 19.19
CA LYS A 306 -12.45 -8.61 19.73
C LYS A 306 -12.41 -8.78 21.24
N GLU A 307 -13.43 -8.31 21.96
CA GLU A 307 -13.57 -8.50 23.40
C GLU A 307 -13.75 -9.97 23.77
N VAL A 308 -14.54 -10.73 23.01
CA VAL A 308 -14.68 -12.19 23.19
C VAL A 308 -13.37 -12.93 22.88
N LEU A 309 -12.60 -12.49 21.88
CA LEU A 309 -11.29 -13.07 21.58
C LEU A 309 -10.21 -12.69 22.61
N ALA A 310 -10.36 -11.56 23.28
CA ALA A 310 -9.46 -11.06 24.31
C ALA A 310 -9.82 -11.56 25.71
N SER A 311 -11.09 -11.87 25.96
CA SER A 311 -11.52 -12.49 27.20
C SER A 311 -11.01 -13.93 27.28
N ASP A 312 -10.63 -14.36 28.48
CA ASP A 312 -10.19 -15.73 28.75
C ASP A 312 -11.36 -16.74 28.77
N ALA A 313 -12.50 -16.42 28.15
CA ALA A 313 -13.64 -17.31 27.97
C ALA A 313 -13.28 -18.42 26.97
N ARG A 314 -12.37 -19.31 27.39
CA ARG A 314 -11.86 -20.44 26.64
C ARG A 314 -12.66 -21.72 26.89
N ALA A 315 -13.65 -21.67 27.77
CA ALA A 315 -14.48 -22.82 28.15
C ALA A 315 -15.92 -22.64 27.69
N ASP A 316 -16.50 -23.70 27.10
CA ASP A 316 -17.92 -23.75 26.71
C ASP A 316 -18.88 -23.43 27.87
N SER A 317 -18.42 -23.57 29.12
CA SER A 317 -19.18 -23.20 30.33
C SER A 317 -19.47 -21.70 30.43
N ASP A 318 -18.52 -20.86 30.03
CA ASP A 318 -18.66 -19.40 30.18
C ASP A 318 -19.55 -18.84 29.05
N LEU A 319 -19.44 -19.41 27.85
CA LEU A 319 -20.37 -19.14 26.75
C LEU A 319 -21.80 -19.58 27.08
N ARG A 320 -21.98 -20.73 27.75
CA ARG A 320 -23.30 -21.20 28.21
C ARG A 320 -23.90 -20.23 29.22
N ARG A 321 -23.14 -19.81 30.24
CA ARG A 321 -23.59 -18.81 31.22
C ARG A 321 -23.98 -17.49 30.56
N ALA A 322 -23.13 -16.95 29.68
CA ALA A 322 -23.46 -15.73 28.95
C ALA A 322 -24.69 -15.90 28.04
N THR A 323 -24.91 -17.09 27.48
CA THR A 323 -26.11 -17.39 26.69
C THR A 323 -27.36 -17.50 27.57
N GLU A 324 -27.24 -18.10 28.75
CA GLU A 324 -28.30 -18.15 29.77
C GLU A 324 -28.66 -16.74 30.26
N ASP A 325 -27.67 -15.89 30.53
CA ASP A 325 -27.86 -14.49 30.91
C ASP A 325 -28.51 -13.68 29.77
N VAL A 326 -28.08 -13.87 28.52
CA VAL A 326 -28.71 -13.23 27.36
C VAL A 326 -30.16 -13.71 27.20
N ASN A 327 -30.44 -14.99 27.40
CA ASN A 327 -31.80 -15.53 27.33
C ASN A 327 -32.67 -15.00 28.47
N ALA A 328 -32.12 -14.87 29.67
CA ALA A 328 -32.80 -14.30 30.84
C ALA A 328 -33.12 -12.81 30.61
N LEU A 329 -32.14 -12.02 30.16
CA LEU A 329 -32.32 -10.61 29.82
C LEU A 329 -33.28 -10.43 28.64
N GLN A 330 -33.27 -11.32 27.65
CA GLN A 330 -34.25 -11.30 26.57
C GLN A 330 -35.66 -11.63 27.06
N ALA A 331 -35.80 -12.54 28.02
CA ALA A 331 -37.08 -12.83 28.65
C ALA A 331 -37.58 -11.64 29.47
N GLU A 332 -36.71 -11.01 30.27
CA GLU A 332 -37.01 -9.80 31.02
C GLU A 332 -37.35 -8.63 30.09
N THR A 333 -36.61 -8.45 28.98
CA THR A 333 -36.92 -7.42 27.98
C THR A 333 -38.27 -7.67 27.33
N ARG A 334 -38.62 -8.93 27.02
CA ARG A 334 -39.95 -9.28 26.50
C ARG A 334 -41.05 -9.03 27.52
N GLU A 335 -40.82 -9.37 28.78
CA GLU A 335 -41.77 -9.10 29.87
C GLU A 335 -41.96 -7.60 30.08
N LEU A 336 -40.89 -6.81 30.03
CA LEU A 336 -40.94 -5.36 30.07
C LEU A 336 -41.61 -4.78 28.82
N GLU A 337 -41.36 -5.31 27.62
CA GLU A 337 -42.05 -4.91 26.39
C GLU A 337 -43.55 -5.24 26.44
N GLU A 338 -43.92 -6.40 26.98
CA GLU A 338 -45.31 -6.80 27.20
C GLU A 338 -45.98 -5.92 28.27
N SER A 339 -45.29 -5.63 29.37
CA SER A 339 -45.74 -4.72 30.42
C SER A 339 -45.91 -3.29 29.88
N VAL A 340 -44.95 -2.79 29.10
CA VAL A 340 -45.04 -1.50 28.40
C VAL A 340 -46.17 -1.53 27.39
N ALA A 341 -46.39 -2.63 26.65
CA ALA A 341 -47.50 -2.78 25.71
C ALA A 341 -48.88 -2.79 26.41
N VAL A 342 -48.97 -3.38 27.60
CA VAL A 342 -50.18 -3.36 28.45
C VAL A 342 -50.41 -1.95 29.00
N LEU A 343 -49.36 -1.29 29.50
CA LEU A 343 -49.42 0.08 30.02
C LEU A 343 -49.69 1.11 28.90
N THR A 344 -49.16 0.92 27.69
CA THR A 344 -49.53 1.74 26.52
C THR A 344 -50.95 1.48 26.09
N LYS A 345 -51.43 0.23 26.05
CA LYS A 345 -52.85 -0.08 25.79
C LYS A 345 -53.79 0.52 26.85
N ALA A 346 -53.37 0.59 28.11
CA ALA A 346 -54.11 1.22 29.21
C ALA A 346 -54.07 2.75 29.12
N ARG A 347 -52.93 3.34 28.73
CA ARG A 347 -52.76 4.79 28.47
C ARG A 347 -53.52 5.23 27.22
N ASP A 348 -53.62 4.37 26.21
CA ASP A 348 -54.40 4.57 24.98
C ASP A 348 -55.92 4.45 25.22
N ALA A 349 -56.39 4.36 26.46
CA ALA A 349 -57.82 4.51 26.78
C ALA A 349 -58.39 5.89 26.37
N ASP A 350 -57.52 6.89 26.17
CA ASP A 350 -57.86 8.22 25.69
C ASP A 350 -58.07 8.24 24.15
N ALA A 351 -59.27 8.63 23.71
CA ALA A 351 -59.71 8.47 22.31
C ALA A 351 -58.87 9.27 21.30
N ALA A 352 -58.35 10.43 21.71
CA ALA A 352 -57.50 11.28 20.89
C ALA A 352 -56.11 10.66 20.63
N LEU A 353 -55.52 10.01 21.65
CA LEU A 353 -54.24 9.33 21.53
C LEU A 353 -54.34 8.07 20.64
N ARG A 354 -55.46 7.33 20.71
CA ARG A 354 -55.76 6.20 19.80
C ARG A 354 -55.77 6.61 18.34
N GLN A 355 -56.45 7.71 18.03
CA GLN A 355 -56.51 8.20 16.65
C GLN A 355 -55.13 8.65 16.17
N GLN A 356 -54.34 9.32 17.00
CA GLN A 356 -52.99 9.76 16.65
C GLN A 356 -52.00 8.58 16.51
N ALA A 357 -52.07 7.58 17.39
CA ALA A 357 -51.26 6.37 17.33
C ALA A 357 -51.65 5.46 16.14
N GLN A 358 -52.95 5.32 15.85
CA GLN A 358 -53.44 4.58 14.68
C GLN A 358 -53.07 5.27 13.37
N VAL A 359 -53.15 6.60 13.32
CA VAL A 359 -52.67 7.40 12.18
C VAL A 359 -51.16 7.24 12.03
N ALA A 360 -50.36 7.39 13.10
CA ALA A 360 -48.90 7.22 13.05
C ALA A 360 -48.50 5.79 12.60
N LYS A 361 -49.17 4.76 13.12
CA LYS A 361 -48.95 3.36 12.71
C LYS A 361 -49.35 3.13 11.26
N SER A 362 -50.46 3.70 10.80
CA SER A 362 -50.88 3.60 9.40
C SER A 362 -49.95 4.36 8.45
N VAL A 363 -49.38 5.49 8.88
CA VAL A 363 -48.40 6.28 8.13
C VAL A 363 -47.07 5.56 8.06
N ALA A 364 -46.59 4.99 9.18
CA ALA A 364 -45.40 4.13 9.20
C ALA A 364 -45.59 2.91 8.29
N ALA A 365 -46.71 2.20 8.39
CA ALA A 365 -47.03 1.06 7.54
C ALA A 365 -47.11 1.44 6.05
N LYS A 366 -47.73 2.58 5.71
CA LYS A 366 -47.75 3.11 4.33
C LYS A 366 -46.36 3.50 3.84
N ARG A 367 -45.53 4.12 4.69
CA ARG A 367 -44.13 4.48 4.38
C ARG A 367 -43.29 3.23 4.13
N ASP A 368 -43.47 2.20 4.94
CA ASP A 368 -42.72 0.95 4.81
C ASP A 368 -43.22 0.14 3.60
N ALA A 369 -44.53 0.12 3.33
CA ALA A 369 -45.09 -0.48 2.12
C ALA A 369 -44.62 0.23 0.84
N THR A 370 -44.56 1.57 0.83
CA THR A 370 -44.05 2.34 -0.32
C THR A 370 -42.54 2.17 -0.50
N ARG A 371 -41.76 2.14 0.59
CA ARG A 371 -40.32 1.77 0.55
C ARG A 371 -40.12 0.36 0.00
N ALA A 372 -40.87 -0.63 0.48
CA ALA A 372 -40.81 -2.00 -0.02
C ALA A 372 -41.20 -2.10 -1.50
N LYS A 373 -42.21 -1.34 -1.95
CA LYS A 373 -42.60 -1.28 -3.37
C LYS A 373 -41.50 -0.63 -4.23
N ARG A 374 -40.89 0.46 -3.77
CA ARG A 374 -39.74 1.10 -4.42
C ARG A 374 -38.56 0.15 -4.52
N ASP A 375 -38.24 -0.57 -3.45
CA ASP A 375 -37.10 -1.48 -3.42
C ASP A 375 -37.35 -2.71 -4.32
N LYS A 376 -38.59 -3.22 -4.38
CA LYS A 376 -39.01 -4.24 -5.37
C LYS A 376 -38.88 -3.75 -6.81
N LEU A 377 -39.30 -2.50 -7.09
CA LEU A 377 -39.18 -1.91 -8.42
C LEU A 377 -37.72 -1.67 -8.81
N ARG A 378 -36.87 -1.22 -7.87
CA ARG A 378 -35.41 -1.11 -8.09
C ARG A 378 -34.78 -2.46 -8.36
N ALA A 379 -35.08 -3.48 -7.55
CA ALA A 379 -34.57 -4.83 -7.78
C ALA A 379 -35.02 -5.40 -9.13
N ARG A 380 -36.27 -5.13 -9.56
CA ARG A 380 -36.77 -5.53 -10.89
C ARG A 380 -36.05 -4.79 -12.01
N ARG A 381 -35.83 -3.47 -11.86
CA ARG A 381 -35.02 -2.67 -12.79
C ARG A 381 -33.59 -3.21 -12.89
N ASP A 382 -32.94 -3.49 -11.76
CA ASP A 382 -31.56 -3.97 -11.73
C ASP A 382 -31.44 -5.37 -12.35
N ARG A 383 -32.41 -6.26 -12.11
CA ARG A 383 -32.52 -7.56 -12.81
C ARG A 383 -32.69 -7.40 -14.31
N LEU A 384 -33.65 -6.58 -14.75
CA LEU A 384 -33.85 -6.28 -16.18
C LEU A 384 -32.59 -5.68 -16.80
N THR A 385 -31.90 -4.80 -16.09
CA THR A 385 -30.65 -4.18 -16.57
C THR A 385 -29.55 -5.23 -16.71
N SER A 386 -29.42 -6.15 -15.75
CA SER A 386 -28.47 -7.27 -15.81
C SER A 386 -28.83 -8.28 -16.91
N GLU A 387 -30.11 -8.58 -17.13
CA GLU A 387 -30.59 -9.40 -18.24
C GLU A 387 -30.30 -8.75 -19.60
N TYR A 388 -30.47 -7.42 -19.70
CA TYR A 388 -30.08 -6.66 -20.89
C TYR A 388 -28.57 -6.59 -21.06
N GLU A 389 -27.77 -6.46 -20.00
CA GLU A 389 -26.31 -6.45 -20.07
C GLU A 389 -25.75 -7.82 -20.44
N THR A 390 -26.29 -8.90 -19.89
CA THR A 390 -25.93 -10.25 -20.30
C THR A 390 -26.40 -10.54 -21.73
N GLY A 391 -27.53 -9.98 -22.17
CA GLY A 391 -27.98 -9.99 -23.57
C GLY A 391 -27.08 -9.18 -24.51
N ALA A 392 -26.64 -7.99 -24.08
CA ALA A 392 -25.73 -7.10 -24.81
C ALA A 392 -24.34 -7.73 -24.93
N VAL A 393 -23.79 -8.30 -23.85
CA VAL A 393 -22.52 -9.03 -23.86
C VAL A 393 -22.62 -10.33 -24.67
N ARG A 394 -23.77 -11.01 -24.70
CA ARG A 394 -23.99 -12.15 -25.62
C ARG A 394 -24.10 -11.75 -27.08
N THR A 395 -24.56 -10.52 -27.37
CA THR A 395 -24.68 -10.02 -28.74
C THR A 395 -23.38 -9.38 -29.24
N GLU A 396 -22.59 -8.75 -28.36
CA GLU A 396 -21.27 -8.21 -28.66
C GLU A 396 -20.15 -9.27 -28.59
N GLY A 397 -20.30 -10.30 -27.74
CA GLY A 397 -19.37 -11.44 -27.64
C GLY A 397 -19.72 -12.62 -28.57
N GLY A 398 -20.80 -12.53 -29.34
CA GLY A 398 -21.36 -13.60 -30.17
C GLY A 398 -20.85 -13.62 -31.62
N ASP A 399 -19.86 -12.81 -31.98
CA ASP A 399 -19.35 -12.73 -33.36
C ASP A 399 -18.31 -13.81 -33.70
N ASN A 400 -18.11 -14.83 -32.84
CA ASN A 400 -17.06 -15.83 -33.06
C ASN A 400 -17.41 -17.30 -32.81
N THR A 401 -18.68 -17.68 -32.69
CA THR A 401 -19.07 -19.11 -32.69
C THR A 401 -20.36 -19.32 -33.46
N GLY A 402 -20.25 -20.14 -34.52
CA GLY A 402 -21.29 -20.33 -35.51
C GLY A 402 -22.53 -21.07 -35.02
N GLY A 403 -23.65 -20.77 -35.69
CA GLY A 403 -24.70 -21.72 -36.00
C GLY A 403 -25.83 -21.86 -34.98
N ARG A 404 -27.02 -21.35 -35.37
CA ARG A 404 -28.38 -21.65 -34.84
C ARG A 404 -28.57 -21.25 -33.37
N THR A 405 -29.42 -20.31 -33.01
CA THR A 405 -30.85 -20.14 -33.33
C THR A 405 -31.19 -18.69 -32.98
N ARG A 406 -31.65 -17.88 -33.94
CA ARG A 406 -32.14 -16.52 -33.65
C ARG A 406 -33.66 -16.50 -33.80
N GLY A 407 -34.34 -16.48 -32.65
CA GLY A 407 -35.77 -16.22 -32.56
C GLY A 407 -36.06 -14.77 -32.89
N ALA A 408 -37.09 -14.61 -33.72
CA ALA A 408 -37.94 -13.46 -34.02
C ALA A 408 -37.64 -12.11 -33.32
N GLY A 409 -37.42 -11.08 -34.15
CA GLY A 409 -37.60 -9.67 -33.76
C GLY A 409 -36.56 -8.73 -34.38
N GLY A 410 -36.72 -8.35 -35.64
CA GLY A 410 -35.93 -7.27 -36.27
C GLY A 410 -36.00 -7.30 -37.79
N GLY A 411 -36.94 -6.53 -38.37
CA GLY A 411 -37.38 -6.56 -39.77
C GLY A 411 -36.39 -6.11 -40.85
N GLY A 412 -35.08 -6.30 -40.66
CA GLY A 412 -34.07 -6.12 -41.71
C GLY A 412 -33.68 -7.42 -42.43
N LEU A 413 -33.84 -8.58 -41.78
CA LEU A 413 -33.45 -9.89 -42.32
C LEU A 413 -34.57 -10.60 -43.10
N ASP A 414 -35.82 -10.15 -42.97
CA ASP A 414 -36.98 -10.76 -43.62
C ASP A 414 -36.96 -10.56 -45.14
N GLU A 415 -36.48 -9.40 -45.62
CA GLU A 415 -36.43 -9.11 -47.05
C GLU A 415 -35.39 -9.98 -47.77
N GLU A 416 -34.21 -10.17 -47.17
CA GLU A 416 -33.17 -11.06 -47.72
C GLU A 416 -33.59 -12.54 -47.68
N MET A 417 -34.27 -12.98 -46.61
CA MET A 417 -34.77 -14.36 -46.54
C MET A 417 -35.91 -14.60 -47.51
N ARG A 418 -36.78 -13.62 -47.73
CA ARG A 418 -37.88 -13.70 -48.71
C ARG A 418 -37.34 -13.76 -50.14
N GLN A 419 -36.34 -12.94 -50.47
CA GLN A 419 -35.65 -13.02 -51.75
C GLN A 419 -34.97 -14.38 -51.95
N LYS A 420 -34.32 -14.93 -50.92
CA LYS A 420 -33.73 -16.27 -51.00
C LYS A 420 -34.80 -17.35 -51.22
N PHE A 421 -35.95 -17.28 -50.55
CA PHE A 421 -37.06 -18.21 -50.77
C PHE A 421 -37.62 -18.14 -52.19
N GLU A 422 -37.82 -16.95 -52.74
CA GLU A 422 -38.27 -16.79 -54.13
C GLU A 422 -37.24 -17.35 -55.13
N THR A 423 -35.94 -17.14 -54.90
CA THR A 423 -34.90 -17.74 -55.76
C THR A 423 -34.88 -19.27 -55.70
N VAL A 424 -35.15 -19.86 -54.52
CA VAL A 424 -35.24 -21.33 -54.37
C VAL A 424 -36.48 -21.87 -55.07
N LYS A 425 -37.61 -21.17 -54.98
CA LYS A 425 -38.86 -21.53 -55.67
C LYS A 425 -38.69 -21.49 -57.20
N ALA A 426 -38.03 -20.45 -57.72
CA ALA A 426 -37.68 -20.35 -59.14
C ALA A 426 -36.73 -21.47 -59.60
N LYS A 427 -35.72 -21.83 -58.79
CA LYS A 427 -34.82 -22.95 -59.08
C LYS A 427 -35.54 -24.30 -59.08
N LEU A 428 -36.48 -24.51 -58.16
CA LEU A 428 -37.27 -25.74 -58.10
C LEU A 428 -38.19 -25.88 -59.32
N ALA A 429 -38.79 -24.76 -59.79
CA ALA A 429 -39.58 -24.75 -61.02
C ALA A 429 -38.72 -25.12 -62.23
N ARG A 430 -37.53 -24.52 -62.36
CA ARG A 430 -36.58 -24.83 -63.44
C ARG A 430 -36.10 -26.28 -63.42
N TYR A 431 -35.85 -26.84 -62.23
CA TYR A 431 -35.50 -28.25 -62.08
C TYR A 431 -36.63 -29.18 -62.57
N LYS A 432 -37.89 -28.88 -62.22
CA LYS A 432 -39.03 -29.67 -62.68
C LYS A 432 -39.24 -29.59 -64.20
N GLN A 433 -38.96 -28.44 -64.81
CA GLN A 433 -39.01 -28.28 -66.27
C GLN A 433 -37.91 -29.11 -66.95
N LEU A 434 -36.65 -28.95 -66.54
CA LEU A 434 -35.53 -29.71 -67.08
C LEU A 434 -35.71 -31.22 -66.91
N LYS A 435 -36.34 -31.65 -65.82
CA LYS A 435 -36.68 -33.06 -65.63
C LYS A 435 -37.69 -33.58 -66.65
N ARG A 436 -38.73 -32.79 -66.99
CA ARG A 436 -39.71 -33.17 -68.03
C ARG A 436 -39.06 -33.25 -69.40
N GLU A 437 -38.23 -32.26 -69.74
CA GLU A 437 -37.48 -32.25 -71.01
C GLU A 437 -36.56 -33.49 -71.10
N LEU A 438 -35.93 -33.89 -70.00
CA LEU A 438 -35.12 -35.11 -69.94
C LEU A 438 -35.97 -36.39 -70.13
N ASP A 439 -37.15 -36.45 -69.50
CA ASP A 439 -38.06 -37.58 -69.61
C ASP A 439 -38.64 -37.70 -71.05
N GLU A 440 -38.90 -36.57 -71.73
CA GLU A 440 -39.33 -36.50 -73.13
C GLU A 440 -38.23 -37.00 -74.08
N VAL A 441 -37.00 -36.52 -73.92
CA VAL A 441 -35.85 -36.98 -74.73
C VAL A 441 -35.58 -38.47 -74.51
N ALA A 442 -35.75 -38.97 -73.28
CA ALA A 442 -35.62 -40.41 -73.00
C ALA A 442 -36.72 -41.24 -73.69
N ALA A 443 -37.94 -40.72 -73.78
CA ALA A 443 -39.03 -41.36 -74.53
C ALA A 443 -38.76 -41.33 -76.05
N GLU A 444 -38.27 -40.21 -76.58
CA GLU A 444 -37.87 -40.13 -77.99
C GLU A 444 -36.75 -41.12 -78.31
N ALA A 445 -35.73 -41.22 -77.46
CA ALA A 445 -34.64 -42.18 -77.64
C ALA A 445 -35.12 -43.63 -77.68
N THR A 446 -36.12 -44.00 -76.87
CA THR A 446 -36.70 -45.35 -76.91
C THR A 446 -37.52 -45.59 -78.18
N THR A 447 -38.30 -44.60 -78.65
CA THR A 447 -38.99 -44.70 -79.94
C THR A 447 -38.01 -44.81 -81.11
N LEU A 448 -36.92 -44.03 -81.09
CA LEU A 448 -35.89 -44.07 -82.12
C LEU A 448 -35.18 -45.43 -82.15
N ALA A 449 -34.85 -46.00 -81.00
CA ALA A 449 -34.28 -47.35 -80.92
C ALA A 449 -35.21 -48.41 -81.53
N SER A 450 -36.52 -48.34 -81.26
CA SER A 450 -37.50 -49.24 -81.91
C SER A 450 -37.60 -49.01 -83.42
N THR A 451 -37.55 -47.75 -83.88
CA THR A 451 -37.53 -47.49 -85.34
C THR A 451 -36.25 -47.96 -86.01
N GLU A 452 -35.11 -47.87 -85.34
CA GLU A 452 -33.82 -48.36 -85.82
C GLU A 452 -33.84 -49.89 -85.98
N GLU A 453 -34.45 -50.61 -85.04
CA GLU A 453 -34.63 -52.06 -85.12
C GLU A 453 -35.50 -52.46 -86.31
N ILE A 454 -36.63 -51.78 -86.52
CA ILE A 454 -37.51 -52.01 -87.69
C ILE A 454 -36.78 -51.71 -89.00
N LEU A 455 -35.97 -50.64 -89.06
CA LEU A 455 -35.21 -50.29 -90.25
C LEU A 455 -34.08 -51.29 -90.53
N ARG A 456 -33.41 -51.83 -89.51
CA ARG A 456 -32.43 -52.92 -89.67
C ARG A 456 -33.07 -54.17 -90.24
N GLU A 457 -34.26 -54.55 -89.76
CA GLU A 457 -35.00 -55.70 -90.28
C GLU A 457 -35.41 -55.50 -91.75
N ARG A 458 -35.81 -54.28 -92.14
CA ARG A 458 -36.08 -53.96 -93.55
C ARG A 458 -34.82 -53.92 -94.40
N LEU A 459 -33.72 -53.39 -93.88
CA LEU A 459 -32.45 -53.34 -94.60
C LEU A 459 -31.91 -54.74 -94.86
N SER A 460 -32.05 -55.68 -93.91
CA SER A 460 -31.62 -57.06 -94.14
C SER A 460 -32.43 -57.74 -95.24
N LEU A 461 -33.75 -57.51 -95.30
CA LEU A 461 -34.61 -57.99 -96.39
C LEU A 461 -34.18 -57.43 -97.75
N VAL A 462 -34.01 -56.11 -97.85
CA VAL A 462 -33.60 -55.43 -99.10
C VAL A 462 -32.18 -55.83 -99.51
N SER A 463 -31.26 -55.98 -98.57
CA SER A 463 -29.90 -56.46 -98.85
C SER A 463 -29.90 -57.90 -99.39
N GLY A 464 -30.84 -58.75 -98.91
CA GLY A 464 -31.07 -60.09 -99.43
C GLY A 464 -31.59 -60.08 -100.86
N ASP A 465 -32.56 -59.20 -101.16
CA ASP A 465 -33.11 -59.02 -102.51
C ASP A 465 -32.04 -58.50 -103.48
N VAL A 466 -31.22 -57.53 -103.06
CA VAL A 466 -30.10 -57.01 -103.85
C VAL A 466 -29.05 -58.10 -104.11
N ALA A 467 -28.75 -58.96 -103.13
CA ALA A 467 -27.83 -60.09 -103.29
C ALA A 467 -28.39 -61.22 -104.21
N GLU A 468 -29.70 -61.37 -104.31
CA GLU A 468 -30.37 -62.23 -105.31
C GLU A 468 -30.30 -61.59 -106.72
N GLU A 469 -30.55 -60.28 -106.82
CA GLU A 469 -30.49 -59.52 -108.08
C GLU A 469 -29.06 -59.49 -108.67
N GLU A 470 -28.04 -59.30 -107.83
CA GLU A 470 -26.62 -59.37 -108.20
C GLU A 470 -26.20 -60.76 -108.70
N ARG A 471 -26.77 -61.82 -108.11
CA ARG A 471 -26.60 -63.21 -108.57
C ARG A 471 -27.26 -63.44 -109.93
N ARG A 472 -28.43 -62.85 -110.18
CA ARG A 472 -29.11 -62.92 -111.49
C ARG A 472 -28.41 -62.11 -112.58
N ALA A 473 -27.81 -60.98 -112.23
CA ALA A 473 -27.10 -60.10 -113.16
C ALA A 473 -25.64 -60.52 -113.44
N GLY A 474 -25.14 -61.56 -112.76
CA GLY A 474 -23.80 -62.11 -113.01
C GLY A 474 -22.64 -61.24 -112.49
N VAL A 475 -22.94 -60.26 -111.62
CA VAL A 475 -21.96 -59.35 -111.03
C VAL A 475 -22.04 -59.49 -109.50
N THR A 476 -21.31 -60.44 -108.94
CA THR A 476 -21.24 -60.61 -107.49
C THR A 476 -20.20 -59.67 -106.89
N GLY A 477 -20.59 -58.84 -105.93
CA GLY A 477 -19.67 -58.05 -105.10
C GLY A 477 -19.54 -56.55 -105.45
N PHE A 478 -20.42 -56.02 -106.30
CA PHE A 478 -20.44 -54.57 -106.59
C PHE A 478 -21.07 -53.76 -105.45
N ALA A 479 -22.16 -54.25 -104.83
CA ALA A 479 -22.75 -53.66 -103.63
C ALA A 479 -21.76 -53.65 -102.45
N ALA A 480 -21.05 -54.75 -102.20
CA ALA A 480 -20.05 -54.82 -101.13
C ALA A 480 -18.84 -53.88 -101.37
N ALA A 481 -18.41 -53.72 -102.63
CA ALA A 481 -17.33 -52.79 -102.97
C ALA A 481 -17.78 -51.31 -102.87
N SER A 482 -19.05 -51.00 -103.20
CA SER A 482 -19.63 -49.67 -103.00
C SER A 482 -19.88 -49.37 -101.52
N GLU A 483 -20.33 -50.36 -100.75
CA GLU A 483 -20.58 -50.27 -99.31
C GLU A 483 -19.26 -50.05 -98.57
N THR A 484 -18.19 -50.76 -98.89
CA THR A 484 -16.87 -50.52 -98.27
C THR A 484 -16.28 -49.16 -98.63
N LEU A 485 -16.53 -48.63 -99.83
CA LEU A 485 -16.11 -47.27 -100.22
C LEU A 485 -16.96 -46.18 -99.54
N GLU A 486 -18.26 -46.41 -99.38
CA GLU A 486 -19.13 -45.55 -98.58
C GLU A 486 -18.79 -45.61 -97.09
N GLU A 487 -18.49 -46.78 -96.54
CA GLU A 487 -18.04 -46.96 -95.17
C GLU A 487 -16.71 -46.26 -94.92
N VAL A 488 -15.75 -46.33 -95.85
CA VAL A 488 -14.48 -45.61 -95.71
C VAL A 488 -14.69 -44.09 -95.81
N SER A 489 -15.60 -43.61 -96.69
CA SER A 489 -15.96 -42.19 -96.75
C SER A 489 -16.73 -41.72 -95.50
N ARG A 490 -17.66 -42.53 -94.97
CA ARG A 490 -18.40 -42.25 -93.72
C ARG A 490 -17.49 -42.34 -92.50
N ALA A 491 -16.56 -43.28 -92.47
CA ALA A 491 -15.54 -43.39 -91.43
C ALA A 491 -14.62 -42.19 -91.45
N LYS A 492 -14.20 -41.70 -92.63
CA LYS A 492 -13.40 -40.49 -92.73
C LYS A 492 -14.17 -39.23 -92.34
N ALA A 493 -15.42 -39.08 -92.80
CA ALA A 493 -16.30 -37.98 -92.42
C ALA A 493 -16.57 -37.96 -90.91
N SER A 494 -16.88 -39.11 -90.31
CA SER A 494 -17.10 -39.21 -88.85
C SER A 494 -15.82 -39.01 -88.03
N VAL A 495 -14.64 -39.36 -88.55
CA VAL A 495 -13.37 -39.05 -87.89
C VAL A 495 -13.08 -37.54 -87.94
N ASP A 496 -13.37 -36.86 -89.05
CA ASP A 496 -13.19 -35.41 -89.16
C ASP A 496 -14.25 -34.64 -88.35
N GLU A 497 -15.49 -35.13 -88.29
CA GLU A 497 -16.56 -34.61 -87.43
C GLU A 497 -16.22 -34.78 -85.94
N ARG A 498 -15.78 -35.96 -85.50
CA ARG A 498 -15.30 -36.19 -84.12
C ARG A 498 -14.09 -35.32 -83.76
N LYS A 499 -13.21 -35.00 -84.72
CA LYS A 499 -12.12 -34.05 -84.49
C LYS A 499 -12.63 -32.62 -84.37
N GLY A 500 -13.63 -32.23 -85.16
CA GLY A 500 -14.33 -30.94 -85.03
C GLY A 500 -15.02 -30.81 -83.68
N GLU A 501 -15.83 -31.80 -83.30
CA GLU A 501 -16.49 -31.89 -82.00
C GLU A 501 -15.48 -31.87 -80.85
N ALA A 502 -14.39 -32.64 -80.92
CA ALA A 502 -13.35 -32.61 -79.91
C ALA A 502 -12.68 -31.23 -79.81
N LEU A 503 -12.47 -30.52 -80.93
CA LEU A 503 -11.91 -29.17 -80.91
C LEU A 503 -12.90 -28.13 -80.37
N GLU A 504 -14.19 -28.28 -80.65
CA GLU A 504 -15.26 -27.46 -80.08
C GLU A 504 -15.45 -27.72 -78.58
N GLU A 505 -15.41 -28.98 -78.15
CA GLU A 505 -15.45 -29.37 -76.74
C GLU A 505 -14.21 -28.85 -75.99
N ILE A 506 -13.01 -28.98 -76.57
CA ILE A 506 -11.79 -28.40 -76.00
C ILE A 506 -11.92 -26.88 -75.92
N SER A 507 -12.46 -26.22 -76.95
CA SER A 507 -12.68 -24.77 -76.95
C SER A 507 -13.71 -24.34 -75.91
N ALA A 508 -14.81 -25.09 -75.77
CA ALA A 508 -15.84 -24.88 -74.76
C ALA A 508 -15.28 -25.10 -73.35
N PHE A 509 -14.45 -26.14 -73.16
CA PHE A 509 -13.78 -26.42 -71.89
C PHE A 509 -12.76 -25.34 -71.54
N ILE A 510 -12.00 -24.81 -72.52
CA ILE A 510 -11.10 -23.67 -72.33
C ILE A 510 -11.90 -22.41 -71.97
N GLN A 511 -13.04 -22.16 -72.62
CA GLN A 511 -13.92 -21.04 -72.27
C GLN A 511 -14.51 -21.20 -70.86
N GLU A 512 -14.92 -22.41 -70.48
CA GLU A 512 -15.44 -22.70 -69.14
C GLU A 512 -14.35 -22.57 -68.07
N ILE A 513 -13.13 -23.04 -68.35
CA ILE A 513 -11.96 -22.83 -67.49
C ILE A 513 -11.69 -21.33 -67.35
N ASN A 514 -11.66 -20.58 -68.44
CA ASN A 514 -11.43 -19.13 -68.39
C ASN A 514 -12.51 -18.40 -67.60
N LYS A 515 -13.78 -18.82 -67.75
CA LYS A 515 -14.90 -18.30 -66.96
C LYS A 515 -14.73 -18.62 -65.48
N LYS A 516 -14.45 -19.88 -65.12
CA LYS A 516 -14.18 -20.31 -63.73
C LYS A 516 -12.97 -19.60 -63.13
N VAL A 517 -11.91 -19.38 -63.91
CA VAL A 517 -10.72 -18.62 -63.51
C VAL A 517 -11.07 -17.17 -63.24
N ASN A 518 -11.86 -16.53 -64.09
CA ASN A 518 -12.29 -15.15 -63.90
C ASN A 518 -13.24 -14.98 -62.70
N GLU A 519 -14.18 -15.91 -62.50
CA GLU A 519 -15.05 -15.93 -61.32
C GLU A 519 -14.24 -16.14 -60.02
N ARG A 520 -13.26 -17.05 -60.03
CA ARG A 520 -12.35 -17.25 -58.89
C ARG A 520 -11.48 -16.02 -58.65
N LYS A 521 -10.91 -15.40 -59.69
CA LYS A 521 -10.17 -14.13 -59.59
C LYS A 521 -11.03 -13.01 -58.99
N GLY A 522 -12.29 -12.88 -59.42
CA GLY A 522 -13.24 -11.91 -58.88
C GLY A 522 -13.57 -12.14 -57.41
N LYS A 523 -13.67 -13.40 -56.96
CA LYS A 523 -13.87 -13.75 -55.53
C LYS A 523 -12.60 -13.58 -54.69
N LEU A 524 -11.43 -13.88 -55.25
CA LEU A 524 -10.14 -13.79 -54.56
C LEU A 524 -9.68 -12.33 -54.38
N ALA A 525 -9.92 -11.45 -55.36
CA ALA A 525 -9.50 -10.06 -55.33
C ALA A 525 -9.93 -9.29 -54.04
N PRO A 526 -11.21 -9.32 -53.59
CA PRO A 526 -11.61 -8.66 -52.35
C PRO A 526 -11.03 -9.34 -51.10
N GLN A 527 -10.85 -10.66 -51.11
CA GLN A 527 -10.20 -11.38 -50.00
C GLN A 527 -8.72 -11.03 -49.88
N ILE A 528 -8.00 -10.91 -51.00
CA ILE A 528 -6.61 -10.45 -51.05
C ILE A 528 -6.52 -9.00 -50.56
N LYS A 529 -7.48 -8.14 -50.92
CA LYS A 529 -7.53 -6.74 -50.43
C LYS A 529 -7.71 -6.69 -48.91
N ARG A 530 -8.68 -7.42 -48.36
CA ARG A 530 -8.89 -7.53 -46.91
C ARG A 530 -7.68 -8.12 -46.19
N LEU A 531 -7.02 -9.13 -46.77
CA LEU A 531 -5.81 -9.72 -46.22
C LEU A 531 -4.65 -8.72 -46.20
N ARG A 532 -4.50 -7.88 -47.24
CA ARG A 532 -3.51 -6.79 -47.26
C ARG A 532 -3.81 -5.74 -46.20
N GLU A 533 -5.06 -5.32 -46.06
CA GLU A 533 -5.50 -4.36 -45.03
C GLU A 533 -5.27 -4.91 -43.61
N ALA A 534 -5.61 -6.18 -43.37
CA ALA A 534 -5.39 -6.85 -42.09
C ALA A 534 -3.90 -7.04 -41.77
N ARG A 535 -3.06 -7.33 -42.78
CA ARG A 535 -1.59 -7.38 -42.60
C ARG A 535 -1.02 -6.00 -42.28
N ALA A 536 -1.52 -4.96 -42.92
CA ALA A 536 -1.10 -3.59 -42.64
C ALA A 536 -1.49 -3.15 -41.22
N SER A 537 -2.72 -3.43 -40.79
CA SER A 537 -3.16 -3.11 -39.42
C SER A 537 -2.44 -3.93 -38.36
N HIS A 538 -2.14 -5.21 -38.63
CA HIS A 538 -1.32 -6.03 -37.73
C HIS A 538 0.10 -5.48 -37.61
N ALA A 539 0.74 -5.12 -38.73
CA ALA A 539 2.08 -4.55 -38.73
C ALA A 539 2.12 -3.20 -37.98
N GLU A 540 1.10 -2.36 -38.14
CA GLU A 540 0.97 -1.10 -37.39
C GLU A 540 0.79 -1.36 -35.88
N LEU A 541 -0.03 -2.35 -35.51
CA LEU A 541 -0.27 -2.70 -34.12
C LEU A 541 0.97 -3.33 -33.46
N GLU A 542 1.72 -4.16 -34.17
CA GLU A 542 3.02 -4.68 -33.71
C GLU A 542 4.05 -3.56 -33.55
N ALA A 543 4.11 -2.60 -34.48
CA ALA A 543 5.00 -1.45 -34.36
C ALA A 543 4.66 -0.60 -33.12
N ARG A 544 3.37 -0.29 -32.91
CA ARG A 544 2.90 0.45 -31.71
C ARG A 544 3.15 -0.33 -30.42
N HIS A 545 2.99 -1.65 -30.44
CA HIS A 545 3.28 -2.50 -29.27
C HIS A 545 4.78 -2.52 -28.98
N ALA A 546 5.63 -2.67 -30.00
CA ALA A 546 7.09 -2.64 -29.86
C ALA A 546 7.57 -1.30 -29.31
N GLU A 547 7.03 -0.18 -29.81
CA GLU A 547 7.34 1.17 -29.33
C GLU A 547 6.93 1.35 -27.85
N LYS A 548 5.68 1.00 -27.50
CA LYS A 548 5.20 1.08 -26.11
C LYS A 548 5.96 0.16 -25.17
N LYS A 549 6.32 -1.04 -25.63
CA LYS A 549 7.15 -1.98 -24.86
C LYS A 549 8.55 -1.42 -24.63
N ALA A 550 9.18 -0.84 -25.66
CA ALA A 550 10.49 -0.20 -25.53
C ALA A 550 10.44 0.99 -24.56
N ALA A 551 9.41 1.82 -24.62
CA ALA A 551 9.21 2.93 -23.67
C ALA A 551 8.99 2.43 -22.24
N TYR A 552 8.19 1.37 -22.06
CA TYR A 552 8.01 0.72 -20.76
C TYR A 552 9.31 0.13 -20.23
N ASP A 553 10.07 -0.61 -21.04
CA ASP A 553 11.33 -1.23 -20.63
C ASP A 553 12.38 -0.16 -20.27
N ALA A 554 12.43 0.96 -21.01
CA ALA A 554 13.28 2.11 -20.70
C ALA A 554 12.90 2.74 -19.36
N THR A 555 11.62 3.06 -19.13
CA THR A 555 11.16 3.64 -17.85
C THR A 555 11.35 2.67 -16.69
N ALA A 556 11.06 1.38 -16.86
CA ALA A 556 11.30 0.36 -15.86
C ALA A 556 12.79 0.23 -15.51
N ALA A 557 13.69 0.30 -16.49
CA ALA A 557 15.12 0.29 -16.26
C ALA A 557 15.59 1.53 -15.47
N THR A 558 15.07 2.72 -15.78
CA THR A 558 15.38 3.94 -15.01
C THR A 558 14.92 3.81 -13.56
N HIS A 559 13.70 3.33 -13.32
CA HIS A 559 13.19 3.13 -11.96
C HIS A 559 13.99 2.09 -11.18
N ARG A 560 14.38 0.96 -11.79
CA ARG A 560 15.27 -0.03 -11.18
C ARG A 560 16.61 0.58 -10.81
N SER A 561 17.22 1.35 -11.70
CA SER A 561 18.49 2.04 -11.40
C SER A 561 18.37 3.01 -10.23
N THR A 562 17.28 3.79 -10.16
CA THR A 562 17.03 4.69 -9.02
C THR A 562 16.77 3.93 -7.72
N TYR A 563 16.08 2.78 -7.78
CA TYR A 563 15.85 1.92 -6.64
C TYR A 563 17.17 1.35 -6.10
N ASP A 564 18.02 0.80 -6.98
CA ASP A 564 19.31 0.24 -6.60
C ASP A 564 20.27 1.32 -6.06
N ALA A 565 20.18 2.55 -6.56
CA ALA A 565 20.94 3.68 -6.03
C ALA A 565 20.47 4.05 -4.61
N LEU A 566 19.15 4.15 -4.40
CA LEU A 566 18.55 4.49 -3.11
C LEU A 566 18.79 3.38 -2.07
N GLU A 567 18.72 2.11 -2.48
CA GLU A 567 19.03 0.97 -1.62
C GLU A 567 20.49 0.98 -1.16
N ARG A 568 21.43 1.27 -2.08
CA ARG A 568 22.85 1.45 -1.73
C ARG A 568 23.05 2.61 -0.75
N GLU A 569 22.35 3.73 -0.93
CA GLU A 569 22.42 4.86 -0.02
C GLU A 569 21.86 4.52 1.37
N VAL A 570 20.70 3.86 1.43
CA VAL A 570 20.12 3.36 2.69
C VAL A 570 21.06 2.40 3.40
N ASN A 571 21.68 1.47 2.69
CA ASN A 571 22.64 0.52 3.27
C ASN A 571 23.91 1.23 3.76
N ARG A 572 24.40 2.24 3.03
CA ARG A 572 25.51 3.10 3.46
C ARG A 572 25.16 3.86 4.73
N MET A 573 23.97 4.45 4.81
CA MET A 573 23.50 5.18 5.99
C MET A 573 23.31 4.24 7.19
N LYS A 574 22.74 3.04 6.99
CA LYS A 574 22.65 2.00 8.03
C LYS A 574 24.02 1.57 8.56
N SER A 575 25.01 1.41 7.67
CA SER A 575 26.38 1.05 8.08
C SER A 575 27.03 2.19 8.87
N ARG A 576 26.86 3.44 8.44
CA ARG A 576 27.31 4.63 9.19
C ARG A 576 26.67 4.71 10.56
N MET A 577 25.34 4.58 10.65
CA MET A 577 24.62 4.55 11.92
C MET A 577 25.15 3.46 12.86
N LYS A 578 25.37 2.24 12.39
CA LYS A 578 25.95 1.16 13.22
C LYS A 578 27.36 1.49 13.69
N SER A 579 28.19 2.07 12.82
CA SER A 579 29.54 2.50 13.19
C SER A 579 29.51 3.62 14.24
N ASP A 580 28.63 4.59 14.05
CA ASP A 580 28.50 5.75 14.94
C ASP A 580 27.87 5.35 16.27
N GLU A 581 26.89 4.45 16.29
CA GLU A 581 26.38 3.80 17.51
C GLU A 581 27.49 3.04 18.26
N GLY A 582 28.37 2.35 17.52
CA GLY A 582 29.52 1.66 18.11
C GLY A 582 30.50 2.63 18.78
N ARG A 583 30.84 3.72 18.08
CA ARG A 583 31.69 4.80 18.62
C ARG A 583 31.06 5.49 19.82
N PHE A 584 29.76 5.77 19.75
CA PHE A 584 29.01 6.37 20.85
C PHE A 584 29.03 5.49 22.09
N ARG A 585 28.76 4.19 21.96
CA ARG A 585 28.82 3.25 23.10
C ARG A 585 30.23 3.13 23.69
N LEU A 586 31.26 3.12 22.84
CA LEU A 586 32.64 3.12 23.31
C LEU A 586 32.93 4.38 24.14
N ALA A 587 32.59 5.55 23.61
CA ALA A 587 32.78 6.83 24.28
C ALA A 587 31.96 6.93 25.59
N ASP A 588 30.75 6.37 25.64
CA ASP A 588 29.89 6.33 26.83
C ASP A 588 30.52 5.46 27.94
N VAL A 589 31.08 4.30 27.57
CA VAL A 589 31.83 3.45 28.52
C VAL A 589 33.11 4.14 29.01
N GLU A 590 33.84 4.80 28.11
CA GLU A 590 35.04 5.57 28.46
C GLU A 590 34.69 6.73 29.41
N ALA A 591 33.62 7.46 29.14
CA ALA A 591 33.13 8.53 30.02
C ALA A 591 32.73 8.00 31.39
N ALA A 592 31.98 6.90 31.45
CA ALA A 592 31.60 6.26 32.71
C ALA A 592 32.81 5.76 33.51
N LEU A 593 33.85 5.26 32.84
CA LEU A 593 35.09 4.83 33.47
C LEU A 593 35.87 6.04 34.02
N VAL A 594 35.94 7.14 33.27
CA VAL A 594 36.57 8.39 33.74
C VAL A 594 35.81 8.96 34.94
N ASP A 595 34.48 9.00 34.89
CA ASP A 595 33.65 9.43 36.03
C ASP A 595 33.87 8.55 37.27
N ALA A 596 33.99 7.23 37.10
CA ALA A 596 34.31 6.33 38.20
C ALA A 596 35.71 6.59 38.78
N HIS A 597 36.69 6.92 37.93
CA HIS A 597 38.02 7.32 38.38
C HIS A 597 38.00 8.66 39.12
N VAL A 598 37.29 9.66 38.59
CA VAL A 598 37.13 10.96 39.25
C VAL A 598 36.47 10.79 40.61
N ARG A 599 35.36 10.05 40.71
CA ARG A 599 34.69 9.75 41.98
C ARG A 599 35.59 9.04 42.99
N ARG A 600 36.46 8.13 42.52
CA ARG A 600 37.44 7.45 43.39
C ARG A 600 38.51 8.40 43.91
N ILE A 601 38.94 9.36 43.09
CA ILE A 601 39.89 10.41 43.47
C ILE A 601 39.24 11.43 44.40
N THR A 602 37.98 11.80 44.20
CA THR A 602 37.30 12.81 45.04
C THR A 602 36.82 12.26 46.38
N ASN A 603 36.43 10.97 46.45
CA ASN A 603 35.73 10.42 47.63
C ASN A 603 36.55 9.39 48.44
N GLY A 604 37.80 9.07 48.07
CA GLY A 604 38.62 8.04 48.72
C GLY A 604 39.77 8.59 49.58
N ARG A 605 40.06 7.93 50.72
CA ARG A 605 41.25 8.20 51.58
C ARG A 605 42.60 8.06 50.86
N ASP A 606 42.62 7.49 49.65
CA ASP A 606 43.80 7.27 48.81
C ASP A 606 43.97 8.30 47.68
N ALA A 607 43.25 9.43 47.70
CA ALA A 607 43.31 10.46 46.65
C ALA A 607 44.74 10.93 46.32
N ALA A 608 45.60 11.06 47.34
CA ALA A 608 47.01 11.44 47.17
C ALA A 608 47.86 10.32 46.52
N SER A 609 47.58 9.06 46.85
CA SER A 609 48.27 7.88 46.30
C SER A 609 47.88 7.62 44.83
N VAL A 610 46.59 7.80 44.50
CA VAL A 610 46.08 7.64 43.13
C VAL A 610 46.57 8.79 42.24
N LYS A 611 46.61 10.04 42.72
CA LYS A 611 47.18 11.17 41.97
C LYS A 611 48.66 10.96 41.67
N ALA A 612 49.45 10.52 42.65
CA ALA A 612 50.89 10.25 42.47
C ALA A 612 51.15 9.13 41.45
N THR A 613 50.34 8.06 41.46
CA THR A 613 50.47 6.97 40.49
C THR A 613 50.09 7.37 39.06
N TYR A 614 49.10 8.25 38.86
CA TYR A 614 48.78 8.78 37.54
C TYR A 614 49.83 9.78 37.02
N VAL A 615 50.38 10.64 37.89
CA VAL A 615 51.51 11.52 37.51
C VAL A 615 52.72 10.71 37.07
N ALA A 616 53.09 9.67 37.85
CA ALA A 616 54.18 8.77 37.47
C ALA A 616 53.90 8.01 36.16
N ARG A 617 52.64 7.65 35.88
CA ARG A 617 52.25 7.04 34.59
C ARG A 617 52.33 8.02 33.42
N VAL A 618 51.95 9.28 33.62
CA VAL A 618 52.07 10.33 32.59
C VAL A 618 53.55 10.59 32.30
N GLU A 619 54.38 10.74 33.33
CA GLU A 619 55.84 10.91 33.16
C GLU A 619 56.48 9.70 32.46
N ALA A 620 56.08 8.47 32.80
CA ALA A 620 56.54 7.26 32.11
C ALA A 620 56.10 7.21 30.64
N ALA A 621 54.86 7.59 30.34
CA ALA A 621 54.34 7.65 28.97
C ALA A 621 55.03 8.75 28.14
N GLU A 622 55.32 9.90 28.74
CA GLU A 622 56.08 10.98 28.09
C GLU A 622 57.53 10.58 27.82
N ALA A 623 58.17 9.87 28.75
CA ALA A 623 59.51 9.31 28.56
C ALA A 623 59.53 8.26 27.44
N GLU A 624 58.51 7.39 27.39
CA GLU A 624 58.36 6.40 26.32
C GLU A 624 58.06 7.05 24.97
N ALA A 625 57.23 8.10 24.92
CA ALA A 625 56.97 8.87 23.70
C ALA A 625 58.22 9.58 23.19
N LYS A 626 59.05 10.14 24.09
CA LYS A 626 60.37 10.69 23.72
C LYS A 626 61.30 9.61 23.18
N ARG A 627 61.35 8.43 23.83
CA ARG A 627 62.14 7.29 23.35
C ARG A 627 61.68 6.80 21.99
N LEU A 628 60.37 6.70 21.75
CA LEU A 628 59.79 6.29 20.47
C LEU A 628 60.04 7.33 19.37
N LYS A 629 59.96 8.63 19.67
CA LYS A 629 60.35 9.69 18.71
C LYS A 629 61.83 9.62 18.36
N GLN A 630 62.69 9.37 19.34
CA GLN A 630 64.12 9.19 19.10
C GLN A 630 64.36 7.95 18.21
N ARG A 631 63.70 6.83 18.52
CA ARG A 631 63.76 5.60 17.72
C ARG A 631 63.19 5.78 16.32
N GLN A 632 62.11 6.54 16.18
CA GLN A 632 61.52 6.87 14.88
C GLN A 632 62.49 7.72 14.06
N LYS A 633 63.17 8.67 14.68
CA LYS A 633 64.22 9.47 14.03
C LYS A 633 65.40 8.59 13.61
N GLU A 634 65.89 7.72 14.49
CA GLU A 634 66.95 6.75 14.16
C GLU A 634 66.55 5.80 13.03
N VAL A 635 65.31 5.29 13.03
CA VAL A 635 64.78 4.43 11.96
C VAL A 635 64.60 5.22 10.67
N LYS A 636 64.19 6.49 10.74
CA LYS A 636 64.06 7.35 9.55
C LYS A 636 65.44 7.66 8.95
N ASP A 637 66.39 8.04 9.78
CA ASP A 637 67.78 8.32 9.36
C ASP A 637 68.43 7.04 8.78
N ALA A 638 68.16 5.87 9.37
CA ALA A 638 68.61 4.57 8.84
C ALA A 638 67.87 4.14 7.56
N ALA A 639 66.57 4.45 7.45
CA ALA A 639 65.77 4.16 6.27
C ALA A 639 66.18 5.05 5.10
N ASP A 640 66.45 6.33 5.31
CA ASP A 640 66.93 7.25 4.29
C ASP A 640 68.29 6.78 3.74
N GLY A 641 69.23 6.38 4.60
CA GLY A 641 70.49 5.77 4.17
C GLY A 641 70.32 4.40 3.48
N GLY A 642 69.31 3.61 3.87
CA GLY A 642 68.96 2.34 3.23
C GLY A 642 68.28 2.49 1.87
N VAL A 643 67.49 3.56 1.67
CA VAL A 643 66.88 3.92 0.40
C VAL A 643 67.94 4.37 -0.60
N ASP A 644 68.88 5.22 -0.17
CA ASP A 644 70.01 5.65 -0.99
C ASP A 644 70.89 4.45 -1.40
N ALA A 645 71.18 3.53 -0.47
CA ALA A 645 71.90 2.30 -0.77
C ALA A 645 71.15 1.38 -1.74
N MET A 646 69.81 1.30 -1.63
CA MET A 646 68.98 0.56 -2.58
C MET A 646 68.91 1.23 -3.96
N GLU A 647 68.90 2.55 -4.06
CA GLU A 647 68.99 3.26 -5.34
C GLU A 647 70.36 3.03 -5.99
N MET A 648 71.45 3.16 -5.25
CA MET A 648 72.79 2.83 -5.73
C MET A 648 72.89 1.37 -6.19
N MET A 649 72.25 0.43 -5.49
CA MET A 649 72.24 -0.98 -5.88
C MET A 649 71.37 -1.24 -7.11
N LYS A 650 70.24 -0.53 -7.28
CA LYS A 650 69.43 -0.57 -8.50
C LYS A 650 70.17 0.02 -9.69
N ASP A 651 70.91 1.10 -9.51
CA ASP A 651 71.71 1.72 -10.56
C ASP A 651 72.93 0.87 -10.92
N LEU A 652 73.58 0.23 -9.94
CA LEU A 652 74.60 -0.78 -10.18
C LEU A 652 74.01 -1.98 -10.94
N HIS A 653 72.82 -2.45 -10.56
CA HIS A 653 72.15 -3.53 -11.27
C HIS A 653 71.84 -3.13 -12.71
N ARG A 654 71.28 -1.93 -12.96
CA ARG A 654 71.07 -1.38 -14.31
C ARG A 654 72.36 -1.31 -15.10
N LEU A 655 73.45 -0.81 -14.50
CA LEU A 655 74.77 -0.74 -15.13
C LEU A 655 75.26 -2.14 -15.51
N MET A 656 75.12 -3.12 -14.62
CA MET A 656 75.49 -4.51 -14.88
C MET A 656 74.60 -5.14 -15.95
N THR A 657 73.30 -4.90 -15.97
CA THR A 657 72.39 -5.37 -17.03
C THR A 657 72.75 -4.74 -18.36
N ILE A 658 73.09 -3.44 -18.40
CA ILE A 658 73.53 -2.75 -19.61
C ILE A 658 74.87 -3.34 -20.08
N LYS A 659 75.86 -3.50 -19.20
CA LYS A 659 77.14 -4.15 -19.53
C LYS A 659 76.94 -5.57 -20.02
N LEU A 660 76.05 -6.35 -19.40
CA LEU A 660 75.75 -7.72 -19.77
C LEU A 660 75.02 -7.79 -21.12
N SER A 661 74.11 -6.85 -21.39
CA SER A 661 73.47 -6.71 -22.71
C SER A 661 74.44 -6.24 -23.80
N ALA A 662 75.36 -5.35 -23.49
CA ALA A 662 76.41 -4.89 -24.39
C ALA A 662 77.43 -6.01 -24.66
N ALA A 663 77.82 -6.78 -23.64
CA ALA A 663 78.66 -7.96 -23.78
C ALA A 663 77.97 -9.05 -24.61
N ARG A 664 76.68 -9.32 -24.37
CA ARG A 664 75.87 -10.24 -25.21
C ARG A 664 75.76 -9.77 -26.65
N ARG A 665 75.61 -8.46 -26.88
CA ARG A 665 75.61 -7.86 -28.23
C ARG A 665 76.98 -7.97 -28.91
N LEU A 666 78.08 -7.75 -28.17
CA LEU A 666 79.45 -7.94 -28.65
C LEU A 666 79.78 -9.41 -28.92
N MET A 667 79.19 -10.35 -28.17
CA MET A 667 79.32 -11.80 -28.38
C MET A 667 78.40 -12.36 -29.46
N GLY A 668 77.64 -11.52 -30.19
CA GLY A 668 76.87 -11.96 -31.36
C GLY A 668 75.67 -12.88 -31.04
N GLU A 669 75.16 -12.88 -29.81
CA GLU A 669 73.97 -13.66 -29.46
C GLU A 669 72.69 -12.85 -29.72
N THR A 670 72.16 -12.97 -30.93
CA THR A 670 70.77 -12.58 -31.23
C THR A 670 69.81 -13.66 -30.74
N ARG A 671 68.98 -13.37 -29.73
CA ARG A 671 67.75 -14.14 -29.50
C ARG A 671 66.63 -13.30 -28.91
N GLY A 672 65.52 -13.26 -29.67
CA GLY A 672 64.13 -13.33 -29.20
C GLY A 672 63.67 -12.32 -28.17
N SER A 673 62.90 -11.33 -28.64
CA SER A 673 61.94 -10.59 -27.83
C SER A 673 60.96 -11.57 -27.16
N GLU A 674 61.17 -11.86 -25.87
CA GLU A 674 60.11 -12.34 -24.98
C GLU A 674 59.79 -11.26 -23.95
N SER A 675 58.52 -10.87 -23.94
CA SER A 675 57.92 -9.91 -23.03
C SER A 675 58.05 -10.39 -21.58
N VAL A 676 58.93 -9.76 -20.81
CA VAL A 676 58.92 -9.92 -19.35
C VAL A 676 57.80 -9.04 -18.82
N THR A 677 56.72 -9.71 -18.41
CA THR A 677 55.59 -9.16 -17.68
C THR A 677 56.09 -8.41 -16.45
N ASN A 678 55.74 -7.13 -16.40
CA ASN A 678 55.95 -6.23 -15.28
C ASN A 678 55.04 -6.64 -14.11
N THR A 679 55.47 -7.60 -13.29
CA THR A 679 54.84 -7.94 -12.00
C THR A 679 55.57 -7.25 -10.86
N GLY A 680 55.53 -5.91 -10.87
CA GLY A 680 55.80 -5.09 -9.70
C GLY A 680 54.57 -5.06 -8.79
N ALA A 681 54.34 -6.15 -8.06
CA ALA A 681 53.32 -6.21 -7.03
C ALA A 681 53.69 -5.25 -5.90
N ASN A 682 52.97 -4.14 -5.85
CA ASN A 682 52.97 -3.17 -4.77
C ASN A 682 52.33 -3.82 -3.53
N VAL A 683 53.12 -4.53 -2.72
CA VAL A 683 52.72 -5.05 -1.42
C VAL A 683 53.51 -4.31 -0.37
N LEU A 684 53.06 -3.09 -0.05
CA LEU A 684 53.34 -2.38 1.20
C LEU A 684 52.18 -1.40 1.43
N SER A 685 51.07 -1.98 1.88
CA SER A 685 49.98 -1.30 2.57
C SER A 685 49.70 -2.11 3.84
N MET A 686 50.41 -1.77 4.91
CA MET A 686 49.88 -1.82 6.27
C MET A 686 49.90 -0.41 6.82
#